data_AF-A0A928D7D6-F1
#
_entry.id   AF-A0A928D7D6-F1
#
_cell.length_a   1.000
_cell.length_b   1.000
_cell.length_c   1.000
_cell.angle_alpha   90.00
_cell.angle_beta   90.00
_cell.angle_gamma   90.00
#
_symmetry.space_group_name_H-M   'P 1'
#
loop_
_entity.id
_entity.type
_entity.pdbx_description
1 polymer ?
#
loop_
_entity_poly.entity_id
_entity_poly.type
_entity_poly.pdbx_seq_one_letter_code
_entity_poly.pdbx_strand_id
1 'polypeptide(L)'
;MSCTVLLIALSDGAWAATDVNWGGGSGGTEAEPLDVYDLANWSGVSELSIAYDLTFDVGNKPTVLTNSCVTAATTQIANNLNLKYGTWTLLGDYKFSTFDTLASGTEPKVTTVVKKGDWELTWAAYLGRAGATTILTNASGKIEQTAAKWFQIGNGNGGLAVVENLSGDWTLEGQLALGHGTGSAGELYWRGGDLESKHSNGPNFALGANTTAHVEKNAGDWTMKKLTLGDGAESEATFIHRSGSMTVSGDFIASVGSNSVVTIEKDAGDWTLANLKLGQGANNVYSEAKTTFRHNGGATSVSGRFDMSNFGSCDFYMNGGSVTAGEVWFGTWMLKNNWHHATIHLAGGVFAAECFYLHNSDNAKLSKVVFDGGTFRATTSGNMIYGNSSRYNLDDSSKLSDLRNRFGVEVGPRGGTIDTAGYDITNVVNFTRTSGSAGGMRFLGGGSVVLTGSVGYTGLTSVEAGTTLKVTDSTAAANILTHGLDVTGYPATGDYTVFRCGDGKTLSEADLANVTCVCSPESTFAIGENGKAIVMSYVQPAGVYWTGAANDNNLSTPGNWSDGAVPASGNPVIYLSTAATLIVGDVFSPDTLTIPESSAVVTLAGSLTVSALTNACKLAVADGSSLTVTDDLVGYAATDDPKPLLYSNHGTVTVVGKVHFRSNGASRGNSIVYQYAVADDDSKPIAAAGLAYNAYSWSDYLVANLGSMDNGSGKWVVGAEGLTIPSSRSIDRSGFRVTGSQSAILHSSADWALDESYRHQGNDLLVLDAATVTIDTADWNGGSVGHTVTLKGYVNAKGTAASPLSVTGNGKVVLAALPANNNTNIVNGALSVAAGATLEIKSGVDVAGTGTISLAAGATLALPANADRTFTTPYIVPVTLPSDGKATIRIDGRRLEGDVDHVLLNSVPEGYEDHLMVAGTAIAERRVSLKAVEGKLMLNIEPKGLTVILK
;
A
#
# COMPACT_ATOMS: atom_id res chain seq x y z
N MET A 1 44.44 -26.52 51.98
CA MET A 1 45.18 -27.78 51.75
C MET A 1 45.67 -27.75 50.31
N SER A 2 46.97 -27.57 50.13
CA SER A 2 47.65 -27.37 48.85
C SER A 2 48.16 -28.71 48.33
N CYS A 3 47.66 -29.16 47.18
CA CYS A 3 48.28 -30.24 46.42
C CYS A 3 49.26 -29.63 45.41
N THR A 4 50.52 -29.59 45.81
CA THR A 4 51.66 -29.33 44.95
C THR A 4 51.95 -30.63 44.17
N VAL A 5 51.75 -30.62 42.85
CA VAL A 5 52.24 -31.71 41.97
C VAL A 5 53.68 -31.38 41.59
N LEU A 6 54.59 -32.26 42.01
CA LEU A 6 56.02 -32.20 41.78
C LEU A 6 56.34 -32.65 40.35
N LEU A 7 56.79 -31.74 39.49
CA LEU A 7 57.40 -32.06 38.19
C LEU A 7 58.85 -32.48 38.41
N ILE A 8 59.16 -33.76 38.20
CA ILE A 8 60.52 -34.28 38.16
C ILE A 8 61.05 -34.11 36.73
N ALA A 9 62.14 -33.37 36.59
CA ALA A 9 62.96 -33.30 35.39
C ALA A 9 63.64 -34.66 35.15
N LEU A 10 63.48 -35.22 33.95
CA LEU A 10 64.37 -36.25 33.41
C LEU A 10 64.98 -35.74 32.11
N SER A 11 66.30 -35.56 32.16
CA SER A 11 67.20 -35.26 31.06
C SER A 11 67.31 -36.43 30.07
N ASP A 12 67.54 -36.08 28.81
CA ASP A 12 68.06 -36.90 27.71
C ASP A 12 67.23 -38.10 27.21
N GLY A 13 66.58 -37.88 26.06
CA GLY A 13 66.41 -38.85 24.98
C GLY A 13 65.40 -39.98 25.17
N ALA A 14 64.14 -39.76 24.77
CA ALA A 14 63.28 -40.79 24.18
C ALA A 14 62.07 -40.20 23.43
N TRP A 15 61.72 -40.85 22.33
CA TRP A 15 60.70 -40.51 21.35
C TRP A 15 59.24 -40.60 21.85
N ALA A 16 58.38 -39.84 21.14
CA ALA A 16 56.96 -40.08 20.87
C ALA A 16 56.05 -40.50 22.04
N ALA A 17 55.33 -39.53 22.59
CA ALA A 17 54.03 -39.77 23.21
C ALA A 17 52.93 -39.39 22.20
N THR A 18 52.66 -40.29 21.25
CA THR A 18 51.38 -40.33 20.53
C THR A 18 50.36 -40.99 21.46
N ASP A 19 49.20 -40.35 21.67
CA ASP A 19 48.07 -40.78 22.53
C ASP A 19 48.29 -40.68 24.05
N VAL A 20 48.02 -39.50 24.62
CA VAL A 20 47.67 -39.38 26.04
C VAL A 20 46.16 -39.33 26.18
N ASN A 21 45.56 -40.50 26.42
CA ASN A 21 44.12 -40.65 26.68
C ASN A 21 43.85 -40.36 28.17
N TRP A 22 43.34 -39.18 28.50
CA TRP A 22 43.00 -38.78 29.87
C TRP A 22 41.59 -39.28 30.23
N GLY A 23 41.48 -40.55 30.65
CA GLY A 23 40.25 -41.10 31.20
C GLY A 23 39.87 -40.44 32.53
N GLY A 24 38.82 -39.63 32.53
CA GLY A 24 38.19 -39.07 33.73
C GLY A 24 37.56 -40.17 34.60
N GLY A 25 37.89 -40.17 35.89
CA GLY A 25 37.49 -41.17 36.88
C GLY A 25 35.99 -41.22 37.15
N SER A 26 35.48 -42.43 37.37
CA SER A 26 34.08 -42.75 37.64
C SER A 26 33.72 -42.64 39.14
N GLY A 27 32.54 -42.10 39.43
CA GLY A 27 31.90 -42.24 40.74
C GLY A 27 30.73 -41.28 40.99
N GLY A 28 29.50 -41.65 40.58
CA GLY A 28 28.27 -41.00 41.03
C GLY A 28 27.12 -41.04 40.01
N THR A 29 25.96 -41.54 40.42
CA THR A 29 24.73 -41.77 39.62
C THR A 29 23.80 -40.57 39.56
N GLU A 30 24.29 -39.39 39.22
CA GLU A 30 23.49 -38.21 38.87
C GLU A 30 24.09 -37.60 37.59
N ALA A 31 23.25 -37.15 36.65
CA ALA A 31 23.55 -36.65 35.29
C ALA A 31 25.04 -36.65 34.89
N GLU A 32 25.42 -37.45 33.87
CA GLU A 32 26.83 -37.61 33.47
C GLU A 32 27.61 -36.30 33.54
N PRO A 33 28.73 -36.25 34.30
CA PRO A 33 29.42 -35.00 34.58
C PRO A 33 29.90 -34.36 33.28
N LEU A 34 29.59 -33.08 33.13
CA LEU A 34 30.18 -32.19 32.13
C LEU A 34 31.70 -32.21 32.34
N ASP A 35 32.47 -32.73 31.37
CA ASP A 35 33.92 -32.69 31.46
C ASP A 35 34.39 -31.24 31.19
N VAL A 36 35.08 -30.62 32.15
CA VAL A 36 35.60 -29.25 32.03
C VAL A 36 37.13 -29.27 32.05
N TYR A 37 37.75 -28.79 30.99
CA TYR A 37 39.20 -28.64 30.89
C TYR A 37 39.57 -27.14 30.81
N ASP A 38 40.26 -26.63 31.84
CA ASP A 38 40.79 -25.26 31.83
C ASP A 38 42.22 -25.21 31.30
N LEU A 39 42.38 -24.64 30.11
CA LEU A 39 43.67 -24.50 29.41
C LEU A 39 44.53 -23.37 29.99
N ALA A 40 44.00 -22.54 30.91
CA ALA A 40 44.77 -21.51 31.60
C ALA A 40 46.02 -22.07 32.30
N ASN A 41 45.94 -23.31 32.81
CA ASN A 41 47.06 -24.00 33.45
C ASN A 41 48.21 -24.38 32.49
N TRP A 42 47.99 -24.27 31.17
CA TRP A 42 48.99 -24.57 30.14
C TRP A 42 49.79 -23.33 29.70
N SER A 43 49.27 -22.13 29.98
CA SER A 43 49.90 -20.85 29.62
C SER A 43 51.26 -20.60 30.31
N GLY A 44 51.57 -21.36 31.37
CA GLY A 44 52.84 -21.28 32.10
C GLY A 44 54.01 -22.04 31.46
N VAL A 45 53.80 -22.78 30.36
CA VAL A 45 54.85 -23.58 29.69
C VAL A 45 55.02 -23.15 28.24
N SER A 46 55.75 -22.05 28.03
CA SER A 46 55.91 -21.37 26.74
C SER A 46 56.50 -22.23 25.60
N GLU A 47 57.09 -23.39 25.91
CA GLU A 47 57.66 -24.31 24.91
C GLU A 47 56.70 -25.46 24.53
N LEU A 48 55.66 -25.75 25.32
CA LEU A 48 54.68 -26.81 25.01
C LEU A 48 53.66 -26.37 23.95
N SER A 49 53.25 -25.11 23.92
CA SER A 49 52.21 -24.64 22.97
C SER A 49 52.67 -24.53 21.52
N ILE A 50 53.99 -24.52 21.28
CA ILE A 50 54.59 -24.44 19.93
C ILE A 50 54.90 -25.83 19.38
N ALA A 51 55.12 -26.83 20.23
CA ALA A 51 55.67 -28.13 19.81
C ALA A 51 54.65 -29.27 19.64
N TYR A 52 53.42 -29.13 20.15
CA TYR A 52 52.47 -30.26 20.23
C TYR A 52 51.12 -30.00 19.56
N ASP A 53 50.61 -31.04 18.90
CA ASP A 53 49.24 -31.12 18.39
C ASP A 53 48.31 -31.54 19.53
N LEU A 54 47.27 -30.76 19.78
CA LEU A 54 46.23 -31.08 20.74
C LEU A 54 45.16 -31.92 20.07
N THR A 55 45.04 -33.20 20.44
CA THR A 55 43.93 -34.04 20.00
C THR A 55 43.09 -34.45 21.19
N PHE A 56 41.82 -34.06 21.21
CA PHE A 56 40.88 -34.43 22.27
C PHE A 56 39.91 -35.52 21.78
N ASP A 57 39.79 -36.60 22.56
CA ASP A 57 38.91 -37.74 22.32
C ASP A 57 38.20 -38.11 23.64
N VAL A 58 37.04 -37.51 23.87
CA VAL A 58 36.23 -37.68 25.09
C VAL A 58 35.01 -38.59 24.89
N GLY A 59 34.87 -39.17 23.70
CA GLY A 59 33.66 -39.89 23.30
C GLY A 59 32.43 -38.98 23.17
N ASN A 60 31.23 -39.54 23.35
CA ASN A 60 29.96 -38.81 23.22
C ASN A 60 29.62 -37.86 24.40
N LYS A 61 30.59 -37.52 25.25
CA LYS A 61 30.36 -36.69 26.44
C LYS A 61 30.40 -35.19 26.11
N PRO A 62 29.42 -34.39 26.56
CA PRO A 62 29.50 -32.94 26.48
C PRO A 62 30.70 -32.42 27.29
N THR A 63 31.56 -31.65 26.62
CA THR A 63 32.83 -31.18 27.17
C THR A 63 32.96 -29.67 26.99
N VAL A 64 33.47 -28.99 28.02
CA VAL A 64 33.77 -27.55 28.00
C VAL A 64 35.28 -27.36 28.07
N LEU A 65 35.83 -26.64 27.09
CA LEU A 65 37.18 -26.12 27.13
C LEU A 65 37.09 -24.66 27.55
N THR A 66 37.78 -24.25 28.61
CA THR A 66 37.83 -22.84 29.04
C THR A 66 39.26 -22.32 28.95
N ASN A 67 39.40 -21.01 28.76
CA ASN A 67 40.66 -20.30 28.96
C ASN A 67 40.41 -19.12 29.92
N SER A 68 40.57 -19.36 31.22
CA SER A 68 40.24 -18.38 32.28
C SER A 68 41.32 -17.29 32.48
N CYS A 69 42.43 -17.33 31.75
CA CYS A 69 43.52 -16.37 31.90
C CYS A 69 43.17 -14.99 31.30
N VAL A 70 42.94 -14.01 32.16
CA VAL A 70 42.64 -12.59 31.81
C VAL A 70 43.76 -11.92 30.99
N THR A 71 44.97 -12.49 30.96
CA THR A 71 46.12 -12.03 30.15
C THR A 71 46.39 -12.87 28.89
N ALA A 72 45.59 -13.91 28.60
CA ALA A 72 45.86 -14.88 27.53
C ALA A 72 45.43 -14.45 26.12
N ALA A 73 44.90 -13.23 25.93
CA ALA A 73 44.52 -12.68 24.62
C ALA A 73 45.66 -12.63 23.57
N THR A 74 46.89 -13.05 23.94
CA THR A 74 48.06 -13.11 23.05
C THR A 74 48.82 -14.44 23.07
N THR A 75 48.40 -15.43 23.87
CA THR A 75 49.15 -16.70 24.01
C THR A 75 48.63 -17.73 23.01
N GLN A 76 49.47 -18.15 22.07
CA GLN A 76 49.19 -19.31 21.22
C GLN A 76 49.06 -20.56 22.10
N ILE A 77 47.95 -21.28 21.98
CA ILE A 77 47.60 -22.40 22.88
C ILE A 77 48.05 -23.75 22.29
N ALA A 78 48.07 -23.87 20.95
CA ALA A 78 48.56 -25.05 20.25
C ALA A 78 48.99 -24.74 18.81
N ASN A 79 49.75 -25.65 18.20
CA ASN A 79 49.99 -25.61 16.76
C ASN A 79 48.76 -26.12 16.00
N ASN A 80 48.30 -27.35 16.27
CA ASN A 80 47.07 -27.91 15.71
C ASN A 80 46.08 -28.26 16.83
N LEU A 81 44.81 -27.85 16.68
CA LEU A 81 43.71 -28.25 17.56
C LEU A 81 42.78 -29.21 16.81
N ASN A 82 42.82 -30.49 17.19
CA ASN A 82 42.02 -31.56 16.61
C ASN A 82 40.93 -32.00 17.59
N LEU A 83 39.67 -31.89 17.19
CA LEU A 83 38.54 -32.38 17.98
C LEU A 83 37.96 -33.64 17.32
N LYS A 84 37.87 -34.73 18.08
CA LYS A 84 37.09 -35.90 17.68
C LYS A 84 35.61 -35.71 18.02
N TYR A 85 34.78 -36.65 17.58
CA TYR A 85 33.33 -36.68 17.80
C TYR A 85 32.93 -36.36 19.25
N GLY A 86 31.82 -35.64 19.41
CA GLY A 86 31.34 -35.15 20.71
C GLY A 86 30.75 -33.75 20.64
N THR A 87 30.29 -33.23 21.78
CA THR A 87 29.83 -31.83 21.92
C THR A 87 30.84 -31.03 22.71
N TRP A 88 31.34 -29.95 22.14
CA TRP A 88 32.41 -29.11 22.66
C TRP A 88 31.90 -27.68 22.85
N THR A 89 32.11 -27.09 24.02
CA THR A 89 31.91 -25.65 24.24
C THR A 89 33.26 -25.01 24.54
N LEU A 90 33.70 -24.07 23.69
CA LEU A 90 34.96 -23.34 23.86
C LEU A 90 34.65 -21.95 24.39
N LEU A 91 35.08 -21.67 25.62
CA LEU A 91 34.86 -20.42 26.34
C LEU A 91 36.18 -19.67 26.53
N GLY A 92 36.36 -18.58 25.79
CA GLY A 92 37.52 -17.70 25.88
C GLY A 92 38.10 -17.33 24.51
N ASP A 93 39.20 -16.59 24.54
CA ASP A 93 39.94 -16.23 23.34
C ASP A 93 41.01 -17.30 23.05
N TYR A 94 41.15 -17.69 21.79
CA TYR A 94 42.03 -18.77 21.36
C TYR A 94 42.88 -18.37 20.17
N LYS A 95 44.15 -18.79 20.19
CA LYS A 95 45.07 -18.69 19.06
C LYS A 95 45.70 -20.04 18.76
N PHE A 96 45.54 -20.51 17.53
CA PHE A 96 46.11 -21.78 17.05
C PHE A 96 46.43 -21.70 15.56
N SER A 97 47.33 -22.57 15.06
CA SER A 97 47.68 -22.58 13.64
C SER A 97 46.60 -23.25 12.81
N THR A 98 46.17 -24.45 13.20
CA THR A 98 45.07 -25.14 12.52
C THR A 98 43.99 -25.65 13.47
N PHE A 99 42.79 -25.81 12.92
CA PHE A 99 41.66 -26.49 13.54
C PHE A 99 41.12 -27.56 12.61
N ASP A 100 41.02 -28.80 13.09
CA ASP A 100 40.51 -29.93 12.31
C ASP A 100 39.51 -30.72 13.15
N THR A 101 38.36 -31.06 12.55
CA THR A 101 37.42 -32.03 13.11
C THR A 101 37.64 -33.36 12.40
N LEU A 102 38.33 -34.29 13.07
CA LEU A 102 38.78 -35.54 12.47
C LEU A 102 37.65 -36.60 12.43
N ALA A 103 37.65 -37.41 11.37
CA ALA A 103 36.88 -38.64 11.31
C ALA A 103 37.52 -39.73 12.21
N SER A 104 36.71 -40.35 13.08
CA SER A 104 37.14 -41.51 13.86
C SER A 104 36.27 -42.73 13.53
N GLY A 105 36.64 -43.45 12.47
CA GLY A 105 36.07 -44.77 12.14
C GLY A 105 34.97 -44.76 11.07
N THR A 106 34.32 -45.93 10.92
CA THR A 106 33.34 -46.26 9.86
C THR A 106 31.90 -45.87 10.17
N GLU A 107 31.63 -45.33 11.37
CA GLU A 107 30.28 -44.96 11.80
C GLU A 107 30.07 -43.44 11.66
N PRO A 108 28.90 -42.98 11.20
CA PRO A 108 28.59 -41.56 11.14
C PRO A 108 28.55 -40.98 12.57
N LYS A 109 29.48 -40.06 12.87
CA LYS A 109 29.60 -39.40 14.17
C LYS A 109 29.57 -37.88 13.99
N VAL A 110 28.90 -37.20 14.91
CA VAL A 110 28.68 -35.74 14.89
C VAL A 110 29.62 -35.06 15.88
N THR A 111 30.29 -34.00 15.44
CA THR A 111 31.07 -33.09 16.29
C THR A 111 30.35 -31.74 16.37
N THR A 112 29.86 -31.35 17.54
CA THR A 112 29.24 -30.03 17.76
C THR A 112 30.22 -29.13 18.51
N VAL A 113 30.39 -27.89 18.08
CA VAL A 113 31.33 -26.92 18.63
C VAL A 113 30.59 -25.60 18.86
N VAL A 114 30.52 -25.14 20.11
CA VAL A 114 29.99 -23.83 20.47
C VAL A 114 31.14 -22.92 20.86
N LYS A 115 31.41 -21.91 20.03
CA LYS A 115 32.47 -20.92 20.24
C LYS A 115 31.93 -19.68 20.95
N LYS A 116 32.61 -19.22 22.00
CA LYS A 116 32.42 -17.90 22.63
C LYS A 116 33.77 -17.24 22.92
N GLY A 117 34.04 -16.10 22.28
CA GLY A 117 35.30 -15.34 22.40
C GLY A 117 36.02 -15.23 21.06
N ASP A 118 37.14 -14.51 21.00
CA ASP A 118 37.86 -14.24 19.75
C ASP A 118 38.76 -15.42 19.36
N TRP A 119 38.73 -15.81 18.07
CA TRP A 119 39.66 -16.82 17.54
C TRP A 119 40.62 -16.21 16.54
N GLU A 120 41.91 -16.47 16.70
CA GLU A 120 42.94 -16.18 15.72
C GLU A 120 43.50 -17.48 15.12
N LEU A 121 43.33 -17.66 13.82
CA LEU A 121 43.79 -18.78 13.01
C LEU A 121 45.03 -18.36 12.20
N THR A 122 46.21 -18.88 12.52
CA THR A 122 47.41 -18.50 11.74
C THR A 122 47.59 -19.30 10.45
N TRP A 123 46.81 -20.37 10.23
CA TRP A 123 46.90 -21.17 9.00
C TRP A 123 45.52 -21.60 8.45
N ALA A 124 44.86 -22.61 8.99
CA ALA A 124 43.69 -23.23 8.32
C ALA A 124 42.64 -23.80 9.27
N ALA A 125 41.40 -23.89 8.81
CA ALA A 125 40.33 -24.62 9.48
C ALA A 125 39.71 -25.66 8.53
N TYR A 126 39.46 -26.86 9.04
CA TYR A 126 38.89 -27.99 8.32
C TYR A 126 37.73 -28.58 9.12
N LEU A 127 36.48 -28.30 8.71
CA LEU A 127 35.27 -28.79 9.37
C LEU A 127 34.61 -29.90 8.54
N GLY A 128 34.13 -30.95 9.20
CA GLY A 128 33.41 -32.06 8.57
C GLY A 128 34.30 -32.87 7.62
N ARG A 129 35.54 -33.20 8.03
CA ARG A 129 36.49 -33.90 7.16
C ARG A 129 36.17 -35.38 7.01
N ALA A 130 36.31 -35.94 5.81
CA ALA A 130 36.30 -37.40 5.53
C ALA A 130 35.04 -38.15 6.03
N GLY A 131 33.85 -37.64 5.70
CA GLY A 131 32.57 -38.24 6.10
C GLY A 131 32.08 -37.88 7.49
N ALA A 132 32.83 -37.07 8.25
CA ALA A 132 32.39 -36.54 9.53
C ALA A 132 31.27 -35.50 9.34
N THR A 133 30.33 -35.45 10.30
CA THR A 133 29.37 -34.36 10.42
C THR A 133 29.87 -33.37 11.47
N THR A 134 29.94 -32.08 11.16
CA THR A 134 30.34 -31.03 12.12
C THR A 134 29.31 -29.93 12.21
N ILE A 135 29.04 -29.44 13.42
CA ILE A 135 28.19 -28.27 13.66
C ILE A 135 29.04 -27.26 14.43
N LEU A 136 29.27 -26.07 13.89
CA LEU A 136 29.97 -24.98 14.55
C LEU A 136 29.01 -23.81 14.77
N THR A 137 28.76 -23.43 16.01
CA THR A 137 28.02 -22.21 16.36
C THR A 137 28.99 -21.19 16.92
N ASN A 138 29.25 -20.10 16.18
CA ASN A 138 29.93 -18.92 16.73
C ASN A 138 28.89 -18.05 17.44
N ALA A 139 28.81 -18.20 18.77
CA ALA A 139 27.85 -17.45 19.56
C ALA A 139 28.30 -15.99 19.79
N SER A 140 29.62 -15.76 19.91
CA SER A 140 30.19 -14.42 20.09
C SER A 140 31.69 -14.36 19.81
N GLY A 141 32.19 -13.16 19.54
CA GLY A 141 33.61 -12.87 19.29
C GLY A 141 34.01 -13.10 17.83
N LYS A 142 35.06 -12.42 17.39
CA LYS A 142 35.52 -12.43 16.00
C LYS A 142 36.26 -13.71 15.62
N ILE A 143 36.40 -13.96 14.32
CA ILE A 143 37.33 -14.95 13.76
C ILE A 143 38.29 -14.23 12.83
N GLU A 144 39.58 -14.28 13.13
CA GLU A 144 40.63 -13.66 12.32
C GLU A 144 41.56 -14.75 11.80
N GLN A 145 41.61 -14.94 10.48
CA GLN A 145 42.58 -15.83 9.83
C GLN A 145 43.67 -14.98 9.19
N THR A 146 44.90 -15.08 9.69
CA THR A 146 46.01 -14.19 9.29
C THR A 146 46.86 -14.72 8.13
N ALA A 147 46.71 -15.99 7.74
CA ALA A 147 47.39 -16.55 6.57
C ALA A 147 46.44 -16.89 5.41
N ALA A 148 46.95 -16.70 4.19
CA ALA A 148 46.22 -16.96 2.94
C ALA A 148 46.15 -18.45 2.58
N LYS A 149 45.37 -19.23 3.34
CA LYS A 149 45.17 -20.67 3.13
C LYS A 149 43.68 -21.01 3.08
N TRP A 150 43.20 -21.98 3.85
CA TRP A 150 41.86 -22.56 3.68
C TRP A 150 41.03 -22.44 4.96
N PHE A 151 39.77 -22.05 4.81
CA PHE A 151 38.72 -22.27 5.80
C PHE A 151 37.66 -23.14 5.14
N GLN A 152 37.76 -24.46 5.31
CA GLN A 152 36.94 -25.46 4.61
C GLN A 152 35.83 -25.98 5.51
N ILE A 153 34.60 -25.96 4.99
CA ILE A 153 33.38 -26.40 5.67
C ILE A 153 32.75 -27.51 4.84
N GLY A 154 32.68 -28.72 5.40
CA GLY A 154 32.22 -29.92 4.70
C GLY A 154 33.31 -30.41 3.76
N ASN A 155 34.41 -30.90 4.33
CA ASN A 155 35.63 -31.22 3.58
C ASN A 155 35.78 -32.71 3.24
N GLY A 156 36.03 -33.06 1.99
CA GLY A 156 36.37 -34.42 1.56
C GLY A 156 35.18 -35.35 1.39
N ASN A 157 35.46 -36.57 0.89
CA ASN A 157 34.49 -37.52 0.35
C ASN A 157 33.27 -37.80 1.27
N GLY A 158 32.18 -37.05 1.10
CA GLY A 158 30.93 -37.23 1.86
C GLY A 158 30.80 -36.49 3.20
N GLY A 159 31.69 -35.55 3.52
CA GLY A 159 31.61 -34.77 4.77
C GLY A 159 30.44 -33.78 4.78
N LEU A 160 29.81 -33.57 5.96
CA LEU A 160 28.78 -32.55 6.18
C LEU A 160 29.27 -31.56 7.23
N ALA A 161 29.11 -30.25 7.00
CA ALA A 161 29.29 -29.28 8.07
C ALA A 161 28.25 -28.17 8.03
N VAL A 162 27.74 -27.80 9.21
CA VAL A 162 26.81 -26.71 9.44
C VAL A 162 27.52 -25.65 10.28
N VAL A 163 27.54 -24.42 9.82
CA VAL A 163 28.14 -23.29 10.53
C VAL A 163 27.08 -22.24 10.76
N GLU A 164 26.90 -21.81 12.01
CA GLU A 164 26.01 -20.73 12.37
C GLU A 164 26.81 -19.60 13.05
N ASN A 165 26.86 -18.43 12.42
CA ASN A 165 27.46 -17.23 12.98
C ASN A 165 26.36 -16.35 13.59
N LEU A 166 26.20 -16.39 14.91
CA LEU A 166 25.19 -15.60 15.60
C LEU A 166 25.62 -14.13 15.75
N SER A 167 26.92 -13.91 15.97
CA SER A 167 27.53 -12.59 16.07
C SER A 167 29.06 -12.65 15.90
N GLY A 168 29.67 -11.49 15.70
CA GLY A 168 31.13 -11.35 15.61
C GLY A 168 31.64 -11.41 14.17
N ASP A 169 32.60 -10.54 13.88
CA ASP A 169 33.11 -10.32 12.53
C ASP A 169 34.11 -11.41 12.14
N TRP A 170 34.16 -11.76 10.85
CA TRP A 170 35.16 -12.66 10.32
C TRP A 170 36.05 -11.92 9.33
N THR A 171 37.36 -11.96 9.56
CA THR A 171 38.36 -11.49 8.61
C THR A 171 39.20 -12.67 8.17
N LEU A 172 39.08 -13.05 6.90
CA LEU A 172 39.75 -14.21 6.32
C LEU A 172 40.76 -13.80 5.26
N GLU A 173 42.05 -14.01 5.53
CA GLU A 173 43.09 -13.94 4.49
C GLU A 173 43.05 -15.16 3.54
N GLY A 174 42.50 -16.30 4.01
CA GLY A 174 42.35 -17.53 3.24
C GLY A 174 41.03 -17.66 2.47
N GLN A 175 40.94 -18.68 1.62
CA GLN A 175 39.73 -19.04 0.89
C GLN A 175 38.73 -19.74 1.82
N LEU A 176 37.55 -19.12 1.97
CA LEU A 176 36.38 -19.78 2.56
C LEU A 176 35.78 -20.74 1.53
N ALA A 177 35.74 -22.03 1.81
CA ALA A 177 35.17 -23.04 0.92
C ALA A 177 34.07 -23.83 1.64
N LEU A 178 32.87 -23.88 1.07
CA LEU A 178 31.71 -24.60 1.60
C LEU A 178 31.35 -25.77 0.68
N GLY A 179 31.12 -26.97 1.21
CA GLY A 179 30.91 -28.17 0.41
C GLY A 179 32.13 -28.46 -0.46
N HIS A 180 33.30 -28.64 0.17
CA HIS A 180 34.58 -28.82 -0.50
C HIS A 180 34.95 -30.30 -0.67
N GLY A 181 35.12 -30.75 -1.91
CA GLY A 181 35.53 -32.12 -2.25
C GLY A 181 34.35 -33.05 -2.52
N THR A 182 34.59 -34.13 -3.26
CA THR A 182 33.52 -34.93 -3.89
C THR A 182 32.44 -35.40 -2.91
N GLY A 183 31.15 -35.20 -3.22
CA GLY A 183 30.05 -35.71 -2.39
C GLY A 183 29.83 -34.96 -1.07
N SER A 184 30.57 -33.88 -0.79
CA SER A 184 30.46 -33.13 0.46
C SER A 184 29.29 -32.15 0.46
N ALA A 185 28.84 -31.79 1.66
CA ALA A 185 27.75 -30.85 1.89
C ALA A 185 28.16 -29.80 2.93
N GLY A 186 27.74 -28.56 2.73
CA GLY A 186 28.03 -27.47 3.66
C GLY A 186 26.86 -26.51 3.81
N GLU A 187 26.57 -26.11 5.04
CA GLU A 187 25.55 -25.10 5.36
C GLU A 187 26.18 -23.96 6.17
N LEU A 188 25.87 -22.71 5.81
CA LEU A 188 26.34 -21.50 6.47
C LEU A 188 25.17 -20.56 6.76
N TYR A 189 24.84 -20.38 8.02
CA TYR A 189 23.82 -19.46 8.52
C TYR A 189 24.49 -18.25 9.15
N TRP A 190 24.36 -17.10 8.51
CA TRP A 190 25.00 -15.85 8.93
C TRP A 190 23.97 -14.89 9.53
N ARG A 191 23.85 -14.90 10.86
CA ARG A 191 22.84 -14.14 11.60
C ARG A 191 23.33 -12.78 12.11
N GLY A 192 24.65 -12.55 12.18
CA GLY A 192 25.25 -11.29 12.63
C GLY A 192 26.76 -11.19 12.35
N GLY A 193 27.34 -9.99 12.50
CA GLY A 193 28.76 -9.69 12.24
C GLY A 193 29.09 -9.48 10.76
N ASP A 194 30.20 -8.80 10.47
CA ASP A 194 30.67 -8.54 9.11
C ASP A 194 31.58 -9.66 8.60
N LEU A 195 31.63 -9.89 7.29
CA LEU A 195 32.58 -10.80 6.65
C LEU A 195 33.50 -10.02 5.72
N GLU A 196 34.80 -10.06 5.99
CA GLU A 196 35.84 -9.59 5.07
C GLU A 196 36.68 -10.78 4.58
N SER A 197 36.57 -11.13 3.30
CA SER A 197 37.41 -12.14 2.65
C SER A 197 38.43 -11.49 1.72
N LYS A 198 39.70 -11.45 2.15
CA LYS A 198 40.80 -10.80 1.43
C LYS A 198 41.47 -11.68 0.39
N HIS A 199 41.21 -12.99 0.41
CA HIS A 199 41.76 -13.94 -0.54
C HIS A 199 41.35 -13.61 -1.98
N SER A 200 42.27 -13.76 -2.93
CA SER A 200 42.04 -13.41 -4.35
C SER A 200 40.95 -14.26 -5.03
N ASN A 201 40.82 -15.53 -4.63
CA ASN A 201 39.73 -16.40 -5.11
C ASN A 201 38.42 -16.18 -4.35
N GLY A 202 38.45 -15.40 -3.25
CA GLY A 202 37.31 -15.16 -2.36
C GLY A 202 36.61 -16.44 -1.87
N PRO A 203 35.37 -16.33 -1.36
CA PRO A 203 34.58 -17.50 -0.97
C PRO A 203 34.13 -18.34 -2.18
N ASN A 204 34.07 -19.65 -1.98
CA ASN A 204 33.62 -20.62 -2.99
C ASN A 204 32.66 -21.65 -2.37
N PHE A 205 31.44 -21.73 -2.89
CA PHE A 205 30.38 -22.57 -2.35
C PHE A 205 30.01 -23.67 -3.34
N ALA A 206 29.98 -24.91 -2.85
CA ALA A 206 29.88 -26.15 -3.61
C ALA A 206 31.10 -26.36 -4.53
N LEU A 207 32.28 -26.49 -3.92
CA LEU A 207 33.56 -26.66 -4.60
C LEU A 207 33.92 -28.15 -4.74
N GLY A 208 33.63 -28.73 -5.90
CA GLY A 208 33.91 -30.15 -6.20
C GLY A 208 32.71 -30.91 -6.76
N ALA A 209 32.94 -32.13 -7.26
CA ALA A 209 31.89 -32.91 -7.91
C ALA A 209 30.83 -33.41 -6.91
N ASN A 210 29.54 -33.42 -7.28
CA ASN A 210 28.44 -33.88 -6.41
C ASN A 210 28.40 -33.16 -5.05
N THR A 211 28.70 -31.87 -5.02
CA THR A 211 28.73 -31.09 -3.77
C THR A 211 27.49 -30.26 -3.58
N THR A 212 27.10 -30.01 -2.33
CA THR A 212 26.00 -29.11 -2.00
C THR A 212 26.46 -27.99 -1.07
N ALA A 213 25.94 -26.78 -1.29
CA ALA A 213 26.16 -25.65 -0.40
C ALA A 213 24.86 -24.86 -0.17
N HIS A 214 24.56 -24.56 1.08
CA HIS A 214 23.46 -23.69 1.47
C HIS A 214 23.99 -22.52 2.29
N VAL A 215 23.69 -21.29 1.88
CA VAL A 215 24.08 -20.08 2.60
C VAL A 215 22.85 -19.20 2.81
N GLU A 216 22.59 -18.82 4.05
CA GLU A 216 21.55 -17.86 4.43
C GLU A 216 22.19 -16.70 5.20
N LYS A 217 22.19 -15.50 4.61
CA LYS A 217 22.72 -14.27 5.21
C LYS A 217 21.60 -13.33 5.63
N ASN A 218 21.51 -13.07 6.94
CA ASN A 218 20.45 -12.28 7.55
C ASN A 218 20.88 -10.94 8.13
N ALA A 219 22.19 -10.68 8.28
CA ALA A 219 22.71 -9.41 8.78
C ALA A 219 24.19 -9.24 8.41
N GLY A 220 24.75 -8.07 8.73
CA GLY A 220 26.15 -7.71 8.55
C GLY A 220 26.55 -7.46 7.10
N ASP A 221 27.65 -6.73 6.91
CA ASP A 221 28.16 -6.40 5.59
C ASP A 221 29.20 -7.43 5.13
N TRP A 222 29.14 -7.83 3.87
CA TRP A 222 30.08 -8.78 3.28
C TRP A 222 30.95 -8.10 2.23
N THR A 223 32.27 -8.11 2.44
CA THR A 223 33.26 -7.56 1.50
C THR A 223 34.21 -8.65 1.05
N MET A 224 34.33 -8.84 -0.26
CA MET A 224 35.21 -9.87 -0.83
C MET A 224 35.74 -9.49 -2.21
N LYS A 225 36.84 -10.13 -2.62
CA LYS A 225 37.42 -9.92 -3.96
C LYS A 225 36.70 -10.71 -5.05
N LYS A 226 36.12 -11.85 -4.72
CA LYS A 226 35.45 -12.76 -5.67
C LYS A 226 34.41 -13.57 -4.90
N LEU A 227 33.34 -14.02 -5.55
CA LEU A 227 32.42 -15.02 -5.01
C LEU A 227 32.12 -16.04 -6.10
N THR A 228 32.25 -17.32 -5.79
CA THR A 228 31.95 -18.41 -6.73
C THR A 228 30.92 -19.36 -6.14
N LEU A 229 29.87 -19.67 -6.91
CA LEU A 229 28.79 -20.59 -6.52
C LEU A 229 28.70 -21.73 -7.53
N GLY A 230 28.67 -22.98 -7.06
CA GLY A 230 28.57 -24.18 -7.90
C GLY A 230 29.83 -24.43 -8.74
N ASP A 231 30.99 -24.53 -8.08
CA ASP A 231 32.31 -24.76 -8.70
C ASP A 231 32.69 -26.25 -8.76
N GLY A 232 31.79 -27.06 -9.30
CA GLY A 232 32.01 -28.49 -9.48
C GLY A 232 30.94 -29.19 -10.29
N ALA A 233 31.30 -30.31 -10.91
CA ALA A 233 30.36 -31.10 -11.72
C ALA A 233 29.19 -31.60 -10.84
N GLU A 234 27.95 -31.47 -11.31
CA GLU A 234 26.75 -31.92 -10.57
C GLU A 234 26.67 -31.30 -9.16
N SER A 235 27.16 -30.06 -9.01
CA SER A 235 27.10 -29.33 -7.74
C SER A 235 25.81 -28.50 -7.61
N GLU A 236 25.31 -28.37 -6.39
CA GLU A 236 24.15 -27.54 -6.06
C GLU A 236 24.53 -26.45 -5.07
N ALA A 237 24.19 -25.19 -5.36
CA ALA A 237 24.39 -24.10 -4.40
C ALA A 237 23.13 -23.24 -4.24
N THR A 238 22.75 -22.96 -3.01
CA THR A 238 21.69 -22.02 -2.65
C THR A 238 22.29 -20.87 -1.86
N PHE A 239 22.08 -19.63 -2.32
CA PHE A 239 22.56 -18.42 -1.67
C PHE A 239 21.40 -17.45 -1.43
N ILE A 240 20.97 -17.32 -0.19
CA ILE A 240 19.87 -16.46 0.24
C ILE A 240 20.45 -15.28 1.02
N HIS A 241 20.14 -14.06 0.59
CA HIS A 241 20.64 -12.82 1.16
C HIS A 241 19.46 -11.93 1.56
N ARG A 242 19.12 -11.95 2.84
CA ARG A 242 17.97 -11.24 3.41
C ARG A 242 18.28 -9.79 3.80
N SER A 243 19.50 -9.46 4.25
CA SER A 243 19.85 -8.08 4.66
C SER A 243 21.38 -7.81 4.70
N GLY A 244 21.76 -6.56 5.00
CA GLY A 244 23.16 -6.06 5.00
C GLY A 244 23.68 -5.80 3.59
N SER A 245 24.76 -5.05 3.43
CA SER A 245 25.33 -4.78 2.10
C SER A 245 26.29 -5.89 1.66
N MET A 246 26.54 -6.00 0.36
CA MET A 246 27.57 -6.89 -0.18
C MET A 246 28.41 -6.18 -1.24
N THR A 247 29.73 -6.22 -1.07
CA THR A 247 30.69 -5.72 -2.04
C THR A 247 31.56 -6.85 -2.57
N VAL A 248 31.52 -7.08 -3.88
CA VAL A 248 32.41 -8.01 -4.59
C VAL A 248 33.25 -7.21 -5.57
N SER A 249 34.51 -6.93 -5.23
CA SER A 249 35.38 -6.06 -6.03
C SER A 249 35.91 -6.70 -7.32
N GLY A 250 35.65 -7.99 -7.53
CA GLY A 250 35.99 -8.76 -8.72
C GLY A 250 34.78 -9.53 -9.25
N ASP A 251 34.95 -10.79 -9.60
CA ASP A 251 33.86 -11.56 -10.20
C ASP A 251 32.91 -12.17 -9.14
N PHE A 252 31.62 -11.92 -9.28
CA PHE A 252 30.57 -12.80 -8.77
C PHE A 252 30.23 -13.81 -9.86
N ILE A 253 30.38 -15.11 -9.58
CA ILE A 253 30.22 -16.18 -10.56
C ILE A 253 29.27 -17.25 -10.03
N ALA A 254 28.31 -17.67 -10.86
CA ALA A 254 27.39 -18.76 -10.55
C ALA A 254 27.39 -19.85 -11.63
N SER A 255 27.22 -21.09 -11.16
CA SER A 255 27.13 -22.32 -11.95
C SER A 255 28.35 -22.55 -12.85
N VAL A 256 29.55 -22.69 -12.27
CA VAL A 256 30.81 -22.90 -13.03
C VAL A 256 30.97 -24.36 -13.47
N GLY A 257 30.54 -25.32 -12.66
CA GLY A 257 30.70 -26.74 -12.98
C GLY A 257 29.69 -27.27 -14.00
N SER A 258 30.03 -28.38 -14.66
CA SER A 258 29.12 -29.07 -15.59
C SER A 258 27.87 -29.57 -14.84
N ASN A 259 26.67 -29.30 -15.37
CA ASN A 259 25.40 -29.68 -14.73
C ASN A 259 25.20 -29.12 -13.30
N SER A 260 25.86 -28.00 -12.98
CA SER A 260 25.68 -27.35 -11.68
C SER A 260 24.37 -26.55 -11.60
N VAL A 261 23.68 -26.63 -10.47
CA VAL A 261 22.42 -25.90 -10.23
C VAL A 261 22.63 -24.86 -9.14
N VAL A 262 22.42 -23.59 -9.45
CA VAL A 262 22.59 -22.50 -8.50
C VAL A 262 21.30 -21.69 -8.36
N THR A 263 20.85 -21.49 -7.13
CA THR A 263 19.74 -20.59 -6.79
C THR A 263 20.25 -19.45 -5.92
N ILE A 264 19.96 -18.22 -6.35
CA ILE A 264 20.29 -16.98 -5.62
C ILE A 264 18.99 -16.24 -5.31
N GLU A 265 18.81 -15.80 -4.07
CA GLU A 265 17.70 -14.96 -3.65
C GLU A 265 18.24 -13.75 -2.89
N LYS A 266 17.98 -12.54 -3.41
CA LYS A 266 18.35 -11.26 -2.81
C LYS A 266 17.09 -10.50 -2.45
N ASP A 267 16.85 -10.28 -1.16
CA ASP A 267 15.64 -9.59 -0.69
C ASP A 267 15.85 -8.12 -0.37
N ALA A 268 16.98 -7.79 0.25
CA ALA A 268 17.30 -6.43 0.66
C ALA A 268 18.82 -6.22 0.70
N GLY A 269 19.21 -5.00 1.07
CA GLY A 269 20.59 -4.56 1.10
C GLY A 269 21.14 -4.25 -0.28
N ASP A 270 22.18 -3.42 -0.31
CA ASP A 270 22.77 -2.96 -1.55
C ASP A 270 23.96 -3.85 -1.94
N TRP A 271 23.99 -4.25 -3.22
CA TRP A 271 25.06 -5.04 -3.79
C TRP A 271 25.90 -4.18 -4.73
N THR A 272 27.21 -4.13 -4.49
CA THR A 272 28.19 -3.50 -5.39
C THR A 272 29.09 -4.59 -5.96
N LEU A 273 28.96 -4.87 -7.24
CA LEU A 273 29.66 -5.96 -7.92
C LEU A 273 30.53 -5.39 -9.04
N ALA A 274 31.77 -5.85 -9.16
CA ALA A 274 32.58 -5.49 -10.33
C ALA A 274 32.10 -6.24 -11.57
N ASN A 275 31.87 -7.56 -11.49
CA ASN A 275 31.20 -8.32 -12.55
C ASN A 275 30.18 -9.31 -11.96
N LEU A 276 29.12 -9.58 -12.71
CA LEU A 276 28.12 -10.60 -12.40
C LEU A 276 28.05 -11.59 -13.55
N LYS A 277 28.40 -12.85 -13.31
CA LYS A 277 28.45 -13.91 -14.33
C LYS A 277 27.55 -15.07 -13.91
N LEU A 278 26.49 -15.32 -14.67
CA LEU A 278 25.52 -16.38 -14.40
C LEU A 278 25.63 -17.48 -15.48
N GLY A 279 25.46 -18.74 -15.06
CA GLY A 279 25.45 -19.90 -15.95
C GLY A 279 26.74 -20.10 -16.73
N GLN A 280 27.90 -19.97 -16.08
CA GLN A 280 29.18 -20.07 -16.76
C GLN A 280 29.38 -21.46 -17.42
N GLY A 281 29.01 -22.54 -16.73
CA GLY A 281 29.22 -23.92 -17.15
C GLY A 281 30.70 -24.28 -17.35
N ALA A 282 30.97 -25.58 -17.52
CA ALA A 282 32.33 -26.04 -17.77
C ALA A 282 32.71 -25.82 -19.24
N ASN A 283 33.87 -25.19 -19.47
CA ASN A 283 34.41 -25.00 -20.82
C ASN A 283 34.52 -26.35 -21.58
N ASN A 284 33.98 -26.41 -22.80
CA ASN A 284 34.07 -27.56 -23.71
C ASN A 284 33.37 -28.86 -23.26
N VAL A 285 32.49 -28.81 -22.25
CA VAL A 285 31.70 -29.96 -21.82
C VAL A 285 30.22 -29.65 -22.05
N TYR A 286 29.46 -30.64 -22.54
CA TYR A 286 28.01 -30.54 -22.57
C TYR A 286 27.51 -30.38 -21.12
N SER A 287 26.87 -29.25 -20.82
CA SER A 287 26.52 -28.87 -19.46
C SER A 287 25.08 -28.36 -19.43
N GLU A 288 24.22 -28.97 -18.62
CA GLU A 288 22.88 -28.46 -18.29
C GLU A 288 22.92 -27.53 -17.07
N ALA A 289 24.05 -26.85 -16.85
CA ALA A 289 24.18 -25.91 -15.75
C ALA A 289 23.02 -24.90 -15.77
N LYS A 290 22.40 -24.69 -14.61
CA LYS A 290 21.23 -23.83 -14.46
C LYS A 290 21.45 -22.84 -13.33
N THR A 291 21.28 -21.56 -13.62
CA THR A 291 21.25 -20.52 -12.59
C THR A 291 19.86 -19.89 -12.53
N THR A 292 19.31 -19.76 -11.33
CA THR A 292 18.13 -18.94 -11.06
C THR A 292 18.50 -17.85 -10.07
N PHE A 293 18.36 -16.59 -10.46
CA PHE A 293 18.60 -15.43 -9.61
C PHE A 293 17.28 -14.70 -9.37
N ARG A 294 16.86 -14.52 -8.11
CA ARG A 294 15.71 -13.70 -7.72
C ARG A 294 16.17 -12.43 -7.01
N HIS A 295 15.82 -11.28 -7.57
CA HIS A 295 16.07 -9.95 -7.03
C HIS A 295 14.73 -9.34 -6.56
N ASN A 296 14.49 -9.36 -5.26
CA ASN A 296 13.23 -8.92 -4.66
C ASN A 296 13.30 -7.48 -4.11
N GLY A 297 14.49 -6.95 -3.81
CA GLY A 297 14.64 -5.59 -3.27
C GLY A 297 16.09 -5.11 -3.08
N GLY A 298 16.25 -3.86 -2.64
CA GLY A 298 17.53 -3.14 -2.56
C GLY A 298 18.10 -2.72 -3.93
N ALA A 299 19.27 -2.08 -3.94
CA ALA A 299 19.99 -1.76 -5.17
C ALA A 299 21.05 -2.83 -5.49
N THR A 300 21.31 -3.08 -6.78
CA THR A 300 22.46 -3.83 -7.27
C THR A 300 23.17 -3.02 -8.34
N SER A 301 24.41 -2.61 -8.09
CA SER A 301 25.25 -1.91 -9.05
C SER A 301 26.33 -2.88 -9.58
N VAL A 302 26.37 -3.08 -10.89
CA VAL A 302 27.39 -3.86 -11.59
C VAL A 302 28.22 -2.91 -12.43
N SER A 303 29.44 -2.60 -11.98
CA SER A 303 30.29 -1.59 -12.64
C SER A 303 30.91 -2.10 -13.96
N GLY A 304 31.11 -3.40 -14.07
CA GLY A 304 31.62 -4.07 -15.26
C GLY A 304 30.49 -4.75 -16.03
N ARG A 305 30.61 -6.07 -16.26
CA ARG A 305 29.65 -6.82 -17.08
C ARG A 305 28.65 -7.59 -16.24
N PHE A 306 27.38 -7.52 -16.63
CA PHE A 306 26.39 -8.53 -16.30
C PHE A 306 26.34 -9.54 -17.45
N ASP A 307 26.94 -10.70 -17.25
CA ASP A 307 27.12 -11.74 -18.25
C ASP A 307 26.23 -12.97 -17.98
N MET A 308 25.36 -13.27 -18.93
CA MET A 308 24.52 -14.47 -19.01
C MET A 308 24.82 -15.25 -20.32
N SER A 309 26.01 -15.07 -20.90
CA SER A 309 26.36 -15.50 -22.27
C SER A 309 27.11 -16.84 -22.39
N ASN A 310 27.16 -17.63 -21.32
CA ASN A 310 27.99 -18.84 -21.24
C ASN A 310 27.16 -20.14 -21.31
N PHE A 311 27.80 -21.29 -21.06
CA PHE A 311 27.33 -22.64 -21.46
C PHE A 311 26.09 -23.17 -20.72
N GLY A 312 25.43 -22.38 -19.87
CA GLY A 312 24.28 -22.77 -19.05
C GLY A 312 22.98 -22.04 -19.38
N SER A 313 21.88 -22.52 -18.79
CA SER A 313 20.61 -21.79 -18.76
C SER A 313 20.59 -20.82 -17.58
N CYS A 314 20.04 -19.62 -17.79
CA CYS A 314 19.99 -18.58 -16.76
C CYS A 314 18.64 -17.90 -16.73
N ASP A 315 17.97 -17.93 -15.58
CA ASP A 315 16.77 -17.14 -15.34
C ASP A 315 17.07 -16.08 -14.27
N PHE A 316 16.90 -14.81 -14.63
CA PHE A 316 16.97 -13.68 -13.72
C PHE A 316 15.56 -13.12 -13.51
N TYR A 317 15.06 -13.15 -12.28
CA TYR A 317 13.75 -12.63 -11.89
C TYR A 317 13.94 -11.37 -11.05
N MET A 318 13.37 -10.27 -11.51
CA MET A 318 13.30 -9.01 -10.78
C MET A 318 11.87 -8.75 -10.35
N ASN A 319 11.63 -8.84 -9.03
CA ASN A 319 10.32 -8.59 -8.43
C ASN A 319 10.24 -7.19 -7.79
N GLY A 320 11.38 -6.52 -7.58
CA GLY A 320 11.47 -5.20 -6.96
C GLY A 320 12.91 -4.68 -6.87
N GLY A 321 13.07 -3.48 -6.32
CA GLY A 321 14.38 -2.80 -6.18
C GLY A 321 14.91 -2.22 -7.50
N SER A 322 16.23 -2.03 -7.58
CA SER A 322 16.90 -1.51 -8.77
C SER A 322 18.18 -2.27 -9.11
N VAL A 323 18.40 -2.52 -10.40
CA VAL A 323 19.67 -3.08 -10.91
C VAL A 323 20.24 -2.08 -11.90
N THR A 324 21.49 -1.69 -11.75
CA THR A 324 22.22 -0.86 -12.73
C THR A 324 23.43 -1.64 -13.21
N ALA A 325 23.52 -1.89 -14.51
CA ALA A 325 24.68 -2.50 -15.14
C ALA A 325 25.18 -1.61 -16.28
N GLY A 326 26.46 -1.66 -16.62
CA GLY A 326 26.95 -1.03 -17.87
C GLY A 326 26.36 -1.78 -19.07
N GLU A 327 26.91 -2.96 -19.34
CA GLU A 327 26.47 -3.83 -20.43
C GLU A 327 25.87 -5.15 -19.90
N VAL A 328 24.82 -5.64 -20.55
CA VAL A 328 24.21 -6.94 -20.25
C VAL A 328 24.39 -7.89 -21.41
N TRP A 329 25.08 -9.00 -21.20
CA TRP A 329 25.49 -9.93 -22.24
C TRP A 329 24.65 -11.20 -22.19
N PHE A 330 24.06 -11.55 -23.33
CA PHE A 330 23.32 -12.78 -23.57
C PHE A 330 24.04 -13.64 -24.61
N GLY A 331 23.74 -14.94 -24.64
CA GLY A 331 24.15 -15.82 -25.73
C GLY A 331 24.89 -17.06 -25.31
N THR A 332 25.51 -17.74 -26.28
CA THR A 332 26.45 -18.85 -26.03
C THR A 332 27.63 -18.74 -27.00
N TRP A 333 28.86 -18.90 -26.52
CA TRP A 333 30.06 -18.82 -27.37
C TRP A 333 30.27 -20.04 -28.26
N MET A 334 29.87 -21.25 -27.83
CA MET A 334 30.25 -22.48 -28.54
C MET A 334 29.27 -23.67 -28.37
N LEU A 335 28.02 -23.64 -28.87
CA LEU A 335 27.23 -24.90 -28.93
C LEU A 335 26.34 -25.02 -30.17
N LYS A 336 26.26 -26.26 -30.70
CA LYS A 336 25.48 -26.66 -31.89
C LYS A 336 24.01 -27.02 -31.58
N ASN A 337 23.59 -27.05 -30.31
CA ASN A 337 22.31 -27.65 -29.90
C ASN A 337 21.35 -26.65 -29.21
N ASN A 338 20.06 -26.88 -29.39
CA ASN A 338 18.92 -25.98 -29.10
C ASN A 338 18.46 -25.87 -27.62
N TRP A 339 19.30 -26.11 -26.61
CA TRP A 339 18.83 -26.36 -25.23
C TRP A 339 19.09 -25.21 -24.23
N HIS A 340 19.93 -24.23 -24.56
CA HIS A 340 20.27 -23.13 -23.66
C HIS A 340 19.43 -21.88 -23.93
N HIS A 341 18.99 -21.22 -22.85
CA HIS A 341 18.23 -19.98 -22.88
C HIS A 341 18.67 -19.09 -21.71
N ALA A 342 18.62 -17.78 -21.94
CA ALA A 342 18.77 -16.76 -20.92
C ALA A 342 17.50 -15.91 -20.90
N THR A 343 16.88 -15.81 -19.73
CA THR A 343 15.66 -15.04 -19.53
C THR A 343 15.86 -13.98 -18.45
N ILE A 344 15.47 -12.74 -18.74
CA ILE A 344 15.27 -11.70 -17.72
C ILE A 344 13.76 -11.48 -17.58
N HIS A 345 13.22 -11.72 -16.39
CA HIS A 345 11.83 -11.46 -16.03
C HIS A 345 11.76 -10.22 -15.16
N LEU A 346 11.17 -9.15 -15.67
CA LEU A 346 10.95 -7.88 -14.97
C LEU A 346 9.50 -7.82 -14.47
N ALA A 347 9.23 -8.45 -13.32
CA ALA A 347 7.92 -8.46 -12.67
C ALA A 347 7.65 -7.24 -11.77
N GLY A 348 8.64 -6.34 -11.66
CA GLY A 348 8.63 -5.10 -10.88
C GLY A 348 10.03 -4.47 -10.83
N GLY A 349 10.14 -3.29 -10.24
CA GLY A 349 11.42 -2.58 -10.06
C GLY A 349 12.02 -1.98 -11.34
N VAL A 350 13.26 -1.50 -11.25
CA VAL A 350 13.96 -0.78 -12.33
C VAL A 350 15.28 -1.45 -12.73
N PHE A 351 15.35 -1.94 -13.96
CA PHE A 351 16.55 -2.49 -14.56
C PHE A 351 17.18 -1.46 -15.51
N ALA A 352 18.29 -0.85 -15.11
CA ALA A 352 19.01 0.15 -15.87
C ALA A 352 20.26 -0.45 -16.54
N ALA A 353 20.40 -0.24 -17.85
CA ALA A 353 21.60 -0.62 -18.59
C ALA A 353 21.82 0.26 -19.83
N GLU A 354 23.06 0.25 -20.34
CA GLU A 354 23.36 0.91 -21.62
C GLU A 354 22.66 0.17 -22.76
N CYS A 355 22.82 -1.16 -22.78
CA CYS A 355 22.17 -2.02 -23.75
C CYS A 355 22.26 -3.53 -23.39
N PHE A 356 21.52 -4.31 -24.16
CA PHE A 356 21.58 -5.76 -24.21
C PHE A 356 22.45 -6.21 -25.39
N TYR A 357 23.61 -6.80 -25.10
CA TYR A 357 24.50 -7.42 -26.07
C TYR A 357 24.10 -8.88 -26.27
N LEU A 358 23.86 -9.29 -27.52
CA LEU A 358 23.60 -10.67 -27.90
C LEU A 358 24.79 -11.26 -28.64
N HIS A 359 25.37 -12.32 -28.06
CA HIS A 359 26.36 -13.19 -28.67
C HIS A 359 25.67 -14.40 -29.28
N ASN A 360 25.96 -14.76 -30.53
CA ASN A 360 25.36 -15.98 -31.09
C ASN A 360 26.26 -16.78 -32.04
N SER A 361 26.06 -18.09 -31.94
CA SER A 361 26.33 -19.13 -32.94
C SER A 361 24.98 -19.69 -33.40
N ASP A 362 24.63 -19.52 -34.68
CA ASP A 362 23.51 -20.03 -35.52
C ASP A 362 22.29 -20.76 -34.90
N ASN A 363 22.44 -21.57 -33.85
CA ASN A 363 21.45 -22.48 -33.27
C ASN A 363 20.93 -22.12 -31.86
N ALA A 364 21.28 -20.99 -31.24
CA ALA A 364 20.71 -20.64 -29.92
C ALA A 364 19.18 -20.41 -29.98
N LYS A 365 18.41 -20.97 -29.03
CA LYS A 365 17.01 -20.56 -28.79
C LYS A 365 16.99 -19.09 -28.32
N LEU A 366 15.85 -18.41 -28.53
CA LEU A 366 15.71 -16.98 -28.26
C LEU A 366 16.01 -16.67 -26.79
N SER A 367 17.03 -15.84 -26.54
CA SER A 367 17.12 -15.09 -25.28
C SER A 367 15.97 -14.09 -25.26
N LYS A 368 15.36 -13.88 -24.09
CA LYS A 368 14.22 -12.99 -23.99
C LYS A 368 14.21 -12.14 -22.73
N VAL A 369 13.60 -10.97 -22.85
CA VAL A 369 13.22 -10.12 -21.72
C VAL A 369 11.71 -10.17 -21.62
N VAL A 370 11.19 -10.54 -20.45
CA VAL A 370 9.77 -10.57 -20.15
C VAL A 370 9.46 -9.38 -19.26
N PHE A 371 8.64 -8.44 -19.74
CA PHE A 371 8.13 -7.33 -18.94
C PHE A 371 6.79 -7.73 -18.33
N ASP A 372 6.67 -7.74 -17.01
CA ASP A 372 5.42 -8.01 -16.29
C ASP A 372 5.24 -7.06 -15.09
N GLY A 373 5.27 -5.76 -15.37
CA GLY A 373 5.14 -4.66 -14.41
C GLY A 373 6.46 -3.98 -14.03
N GLY A 374 7.59 -4.48 -14.53
CA GLY A 374 8.90 -3.85 -14.33
C GLY A 374 9.28 -2.82 -15.40
N THR A 375 10.37 -2.10 -15.13
CA THR A 375 10.89 -1.01 -15.97
C THR A 375 12.28 -1.34 -16.48
N PHE A 376 12.51 -1.15 -17.78
CA PHE A 376 13.85 -0.99 -18.34
C PHE A 376 14.17 0.50 -18.41
N ARG A 377 15.34 0.92 -17.92
CA ARG A 377 15.80 2.32 -17.95
C ARG A 377 17.09 2.45 -18.75
N ALA A 378 17.12 3.31 -19.76
CA ALA A 378 18.36 3.59 -20.48
C ALA A 378 19.32 4.42 -19.63
N THR A 379 20.61 4.13 -19.76
CA THR A 379 21.69 4.95 -19.18
C THR A 379 22.45 5.77 -20.23
N THR A 380 22.28 5.46 -21.52
CA THR A 380 22.91 6.14 -22.65
C THR A 380 22.03 6.08 -23.90
N SER A 381 22.26 6.97 -24.87
CA SER A 381 21.63 6.88 -26.20
C SER A 381 22.32 5.80 -27.03
N GLY A 382 21.54 5.00 -27.78
CA GLY A 382 22.10 3.92 -28.58
C GLY A 382 21.07 2.86 -28.98
N ASN A 383 21.55 1.65 -29.33
CA ASN A 383 20.65 0.53 -29.55
C ASN A 383 20.31 -0.12 -28.20
N MET A 384 19.04 -0.41 -27.95
CA MET A 384 18.67 -1.24 -26.80
C MET A 384 19.26 -2.65 -26.93
N ILE A 385 19.34 -3.17 -28.17
CA ILE A 385 19.85 -4.51 -28.48
C ILE A 385 20.97 -4.40 -29.51
N TYR A 386 22.17 -4.84 -29.13
CA TYR A 386 23.33 -4.96 -30.01
C TYR A 386 23.59 -6.43 -30.35
N GLY A 387 23.69 -6.76 -31.64
CA GLY A 387 24.21 -8.04 -32.08
C GLY A 387 25.73 -7.97 -32.22
N ASN A 388 26.47 -8.93 -31.65
CA ASN A 388 27.89 -9.10 -31.91
C ASN A 388 28.16 -10.55 -32.35
N SER A 389 28.76 -10.71 -33.52
CA SER A 389 29.27 -11.99 -33.98
C SER A 389 30.76 -11.91 -34.20
N SER A 390 31.54 -12.52 -33.31
CA SER A 390 32.97 -12.74 -33.54
C SER A 390 33.24 -13.70 -34.71
N ARG A 391 32.22 -14.43 -35.19
CA ARG A 391 32.29 -15.37 -36.34
C ARG A 391 31.82 -14.80 -37.67
N TYR A 392 31.09 -13.69 -37.70
CA TYR A 392 30.71 -13.04 -38.95
C TYR A 392 31.47 -11.74 -39.11
N ASN A 393 31.88 -11.47 -40.34
CA ASN A 393 32.44 -10.17 -40.70
C ASN A 393 31.42 -9.11 -40.27
N LEU A 394 31.81 -8.18 -39.39
CA LEU A 394 30.93 -7.18 -38.77
C LEU A 394 30.21 -6.28 -39.79
N ASP A 395 30.60 -6.37 -41.06
CA ASP A 395 30.04 -5.60 -42.18
C ASP A 395 28.74 -6.18 -42.76
N ASP A 396 28.34 -7.42 -42.41
CA ASP A 396 27.10 -8.03 -42.92
C ASP A 396 25.87 -7.62 -42.10
N SER A 397 25.38 -6.40 -42.37
CA SER A 397 24.22 -5.78 -41.70
C SER A 397 22.95 -6.65 -41.71
N SER A 398 22.80 -7.56 -42.68
CA SER A 398 21.63 -8.46 -42.80
C SER A 398 21.61 -9.56 -41.72
N LYS A 399 22.78 -9.98 -41.26
CA LYS A 399 22.90 -10.97 -40.18
C LYS A 399 22.74 -10.33 -38.81
N LEU A 400 23.19 -9.07 -38.67
CA LEU A 400 22.97 -8.30 -37.44
C LEU A 400 21.49 -7.98 -37.21
N SER A 401 20.70 -7.72 -38.25
CA SER A 401 19.24 -7.59 -38.12
C SER A 401 18.57 -8.93 -37.77
N ASP A 402 18.98 -10.04 -38.39
CA ASP A 402 18.45 -11.37 -38.05
C ASP A 402 18.72 -11.74 -36.59
N LEU A 403 19.94 -11.54 -36.09
CA LEU A 403 20.29 -11.77 -34.69
C LEU A 403 19.44 -10.93 -33.73
N ARG A 404 19.21 -9.65 -34.06
CA ARG A 404 18.32 -8.79 -33.27
C ARG A 404 16.88 -9.30 -33.28
N ASN A 405 16.36 -9.69 -34.45
CA ASN A 405 15.00 -10.20 -34.57
C ASN A 405 14.78 -11.52 -33.81
N ARG A 406 15.85 -12.26 -33.52
CA ARG A 406 15.85 -13.46 -32.66
C ARG A 406 15.93 -13.14 -31.16
N PHE A 407 15.97 -11.88 -30.76
CA PHE A 407 15.77 -11.50 -29.36
C PHE A 407 14.28 -11.25 -29.13
N GLY A 408 13.69 -11.98 -28.18
CA GLY A 408 12.27 -11.84 -27.87
C GLY A 408 12.06 -10.83 -26.75
N VAL A 409 11.15 -9.87 -26.94
CA VAL A 409 10.63 -9.08 -25.83
C VAL A 409 9.18 -9.52 -25.59
N GLU A 410 8.91 -10.17 -24.46
CA GLU A 410 7.56 -10.62 -24.13
C GLU A 410 6.89 -9.63 -23.16
N VAL A 411 5.60 -9.35 -23.39
CA VAL A 411 4.78 -8.52 -22.50
C VAL A 411 3.80 -9.39 -21.73
N GLY A 412 3.92 -9.33 -20.40
CA GLY A 412 3.13 -10.01 -19.39
C GLY A 412 1.78 -9.36 -19.10
N PRO A 413 0.94 -9.97 -18.25
CA PRO A 413 -0.36 -9.43 -17.82
C PRO A 413 -0.32 -8.01 -17.25
N ARG A 414 0.72 -7.62 -16.52
CA ARG A 414 0.86 -6.30 -15.88
C ARG A 414 1.52 -5.26 -16.80
N GLY A 415 1.90 -5.64 -18.02
CA GLY A 415 2.55 -4.75 -18.98
C GLY A 415 4.03 -4.51 -18.70
N GLY A 416 4.59 -3.45 -19.26
CA GLY A 416 6.01 -3.09 -19.11
C GLY A 416 6.28 -1.62 -19.32
N THR A 417 7.42 -1.14 -18.82
CA THR A 417 7.86 0.24 -19.04
C THR A 417 9.26 0.30 -19.67
N ILE A 418 9.43 1.18 -20.65
CA ILE A 418 10.73 1.63 -21.15
C ILE A 418 10.86 3.11 -20.77
N ASP A 419 11.77 3.40 -19.85
CA ASP A 419 12.18 4.75 -19.45
C ASP A 419 13.45 5.13 -20.22
N THR A 420 13.34 6.17 -21.04
CA THR A 420 14.47 6.67 -21.82
C THR A 420 15.45 7.51 -21.01
N ALA A 421 15.06 8.05 -19.86
CA ALA A 421 15.87 8.94 -19.03
C ALA A 421 16.57 10.07 -19.83
N GLY A 422 15.88 10.62 -20.84
CA GLY A 422 16.36 11.66 -21.75
C GLY A 422 17.19 11.18 -22.94
N TYR A 423 17.42 9.87 -23.07
CA TYR A 423 18.25 9.29 -24.13
C TYR A 423 17.43 8.79 -25.33
N ASP A 424 18.07 8.72 -26.49
CA ASP A 424 17.47 8.13 -27.69
C ASP A 424 17.77 6.63 -27.75
N ILE A 425 16.73 5.81 -27.63
CA ILE A 425 16.80 4.37 -27.71
C ILE A 425 16.37 3.90 -29.10
N THR A 426 17.18 3.08 -29.74
CA THR A 426 16.91 2.54 -31.08
C THR A 426 16.93 1.02 -31.09
N ASN A 427 16.39 0.43 -32.17
CA ASN A 427 16.40 -1.01 -32.42
C ASN A 427 15.73 -1.84 -31.32
N VAL A 428 14.61 -1.34 -30.79
CA VAL A 428 13.74 -2.14 -29.92
C VAL A 428 12.89 -3.04 -30.82
N VAL A 429 13.05 -4.36 -30.68
CA VAL A 429 12.50 -5.34 -31.62
C VAL A 429 11.53 -6.30 -30.94
N ASN A 430 10.52 -6.71 -31.70
CA ASN A 430 9.64 -7.86 -31.47
C ASN A 430 9.04 -7.94 -30.07
N PHE A 431 8.02 -7.12 -29.82
CA PHE A 431 7.16 -7.32 -28.66
C PHE A 431 6.15 -8.41 -28.95
N THR A 432 6.25 -9.56 -28.29
CA THR A 432 5.30 -10.66 -28.40
C THR A 432 4.41 -10.73 -27.16
N ARG A 433 3.22 -11.30 -27.33
CA ARG A 433 2.22 -11.45 -26.27
C ARG A 433 2.42 -12.77 -25.53
N THR A 434 2.40 -12.73 -24.20
CA THR A 434 2.06 -13.93 -23.42
C THR A 434 0.57 -14.17 -23.52
N SER A 435 0.16 -15.36 -23.96
CA SER A 435 -1.24 -15.70 -24.25
C SER A 435 -2.20 -15.24 -23.13
N GLY A 436 -3.23 -14.47 -23.48
CA GLY A 436 -4.29 -14.06 -22.55
C GLY A 436 -4.05 -12.76 -21.76
N SER A 437 -2.90 -12.07 -21.90
CA SER A 437 -2.64 -10.80 -21.21
C SER A 437 -3.34 -9.60 -21.87
N ALA A 438 -3.81 -8.65 -21.07
CA ALA A 438 -4.23 -7.30 -21.49
C ALA A 438 -3.15 -6.24 -21.23
N GLY A 439 -1.97 -6.65 -20.76
CA GLY A 439 -0.86 -5.76 -20.41
C GLY A 439 -0.35 -4.98 -21.61
N GLY A 440 -0.20 -3.68 -21.42
CA GLY A 440 0.32 -2.72 -22.39
C GLY A 440 1.79 -2.39 -22.20
N MET A 441 2.33 -1.51 -23.06
CA MET A 441 3.68 -0.96 -22.90
C MET A 441 3.59 0.53 -22.62
N ARG A 442 4.41 1.01 -21.68
CA ARG A 442 4.61 2.43 -21.40
C ARG A 442 5.99 2.89 -21.85
N PHE A 443 6.06 4.03 -22.52
CA PHE A 443 7.29 4.67 -22.98
C PHE A 443 7.37 6.07 -22.36
N LEU A 444 8.44 6.39 -21.65
CA LEU A 444 8.56 7.65 -20.90
C LEU A 444 10.01 8.17 -20.86
N GLY A 445 10.24 9.35 -20.31
CA GLY A 445 11.58 9.87 -20.01
C GLY A 445 12.09 10.95 -20.97
N GLY A 446 11.28 11.47 -21.90
CA GLY A 446 11.62 12.64 -22.73
C GLY A 446 12.58 12.43 -23.91
N GLY A 447 13.03 11.19 -24.16
CA GLY A 447 13.84 10.84 -25.34
C GLY A 447 13.02 10.21 -26.46
N SER A 448 13.67 9.66 -27.49
CA SER A 448 12.96 8.89 -28.53
C SER A 448 13.16 7.38 -28.38
N VAL A 449 12.13 6.60 -28.76
CA VAL A 449 12.19 5.13 -28.82
C VAL A 449 11.86 4.67 -30.23
N VAL A 450 12.79 4.00 -30.91
CA VAL A 450 12.58 3.45 -32.26
C VAL A 450 12.28 1.95 -32.19
N LEU A 451 11.00 1.61 -32.40
CA LEU A 451 10.53 0.24 -32.58
C LEU A 451 10.76 -0.22 -34.03
N THR A 452 11.61 -1.22 -34.21
CA THR A 452 11.96 -1.75 -35.53
C THR A 452 11.38 -3.13 -35.84
N GLY A 453 10.79 -3.80 -34.85
CA GLY A 453 10.16 -5.12 -35.01
C GLY A 453 8.64 -5.10 -34.96
N SER A 454 8.06 -6.29 -34.93
CA SER A 454 6.60 -6.48 -34.81
C SER A 454 6.09 -6.20 -33.39
N VAL A 455 4.81 -5.82 -33.27
CA VAL A 455 4.09 -5.65 -32.00
C VAL A 455 2.90 -6.60 -31.97
N GLY A 456 2.92 -7.54 -31.04
CA GLY A 456 1.91 -8.58 -30.86
C GLY A 456 1.12 -8.48 -29.55
N TYR A 457 1.41 -7.53 -28.65
CA TYR A 457 0.56 -7.28 -27.48
C TYR A 457 -0.73 -6.56 -27.88
N THR A 458 -1.78 -6.77 -27.09
CA THR A 458 -3.12 -6.20 -27.32
C THR A 458 -3.54 -5.19 -26.26
N GLY A 459 -2.67 -4.88 -25.29
CA GLY A 459 -2.89 -3.84 -24.31
C GLY A 459 -2.63 -2.43 -24.86
N LEU A 460 -3.04 -1.43 -24.10
CA LEU A 460 -2.86 0.00 -24.42
C LEU A 460 -1.38 0.36 -24.53
N THR A 461 -0.99 1.14 -25.52
CA THR A 461 0.35 1.75 -25.57
C THR A 461 0.29 3.12 -24.94
N SER A 462 1.04 3.34 -23.86
CA SER A 462 1.15 4.65 -23.21
C SER A 462 2.47 5.33 -23.59
N VAL A 463 2.42 6.61 -23.96
CA VAL A 463 3.61 7.43 -24.24
C VAL A 463 3.55 8.70 -23.39
N GLU A 464 4.61 8.99 -22.64
CA GLU A 464 4.72 10.25 -21.92
C GLU A 464 4.94 11.41 -22.90
N ALA A 465 4.25 12.52 -22.66
CA ALA A 465 4.44 13.74 -23.40
C ALA A 465 5.88 14.25 -23.26
N GLY A 466 6.53 14.49 -24.41
CA GLY A 466 7.97 14.74 -24.48
C GLY A 466 8.77 13.52 -24.95
N THR A 467 8.25 12.31 -24.80
CA THR A 467 8.82 11.10 -25.41
C THR A 467 8.27 10.89 -26.82
N THR A 468 9.12 10.52 -27.77
CA THR A 468 8.69 10.18 -29.14
C THR A 468 8.77 8.67 -29.37
N LEU A 469 7.64 8.02 -29.64
CA LEU A 469 7.61 6.63 -30.09
C LEU A 469 7.64 6.56 -31.62
N LYS A 470 8.75 6.11 -32.20
CA LYS A 470 8.90 5.89 -33.65
C LYS A 470 8.74 4.42 -34.00
N VAL A 471 7.76 4.07 -34.84
CA VAL A 471 7.45 2.68 -35.22
C VAL A 471 7.69 2.50 -36.71
N THR A 472 8.71 1.74 -37.09
CA THR A 472 9.08 1.59 -38.51
C THR A 472 8.25 0.53 -39.23
N ASP A 473 7.79 -0.50 -38.51
CA ASP A 473 6.93 -1.54 -39.07
C ASP A 473 5.47 -1.06 -39.17
N SER A 474 4.88 -1.13 -40.36
CA SER A 474 3.52 -0.61 -40.61
C SER A 474 2.44 -1.42 -39.90
N THR A 475 2.65 -2.72 -39.70
CA THR A 475 1.70 -3.60 -39.00
C THR A 475 1.73 -3.32 -37.50
N ALA A 476 2.92 -3.15 -36.92
CA ALA A 476 3.08 -2.73 -35.53
C ALA A 476 2.42 -1.37 -35.27
N ALA A 477 2.63 -0.41 -36.18
CA ALA A 477 2.01 0.91 -36.08
C ALA A 477 0.48 0.85 -36.21
N ALA A 478 -0.06 -0.05 -37.03
CA ALA A 478 -1.51 -0.31 -37.10
C ALA A 478 -2.04 -0.95 -35.82
N ASN A 479 -1.31 -1.94 -35.26
CA ASN A 479 -1.69 -2.62 -34.03
C ASN A 479 -1.76 -1.67 -32.84
N ILE A 480 -0.73 -0.84 -32.63
CA ILE A 480 -0.71 0.15 -31.55
C ILE A 480 -1.95 1.07 -31.63
N LEU A 481 -2.20 1.63 -32.81
CA LEU A 481 -3.32 2.55 -33.00
C LEU A 481 -4.69 1.85 -32.94
N THR A 482 -4.79 0.56 -33.24
CA THR A 482 -6.06 -0.18 -33.14
C THR A 482 -6.40 -0.54 -31.69
N HIS A 483 -5.40 -0.78 -30.86
CA HIS A 483 -5.59 -1.13 -29.44
C HIS A 483 -5.55 0.08 -28.50
N GLY A 484 -5.25 1.27 -29.04
CA GLY A 484 -5.24 2.55 -28.33
C GLY A 484 -3.82 3.05 -28.07
N LEU A 485 -3.61 4.34 -28.34
CA LEU A 485 -2.43 5.09 -27.97
C LEU A 485 -2.84 6.13 -26.92
N ASP A 486 -2.30 6.01 -25.72
CA ASP A 486 -2.59 6.93 -24.62
C ASP A 486 -1.41 7.84 -24.34
N VAL A 487 -1.64 9.14 -24.30
CA VAL A 487 -0.63 10.13 -23.99
C VAL A 487 -0.76 10.58 -22.54
N THR A 488 0.33 10.45 -21.79
CA THR A 488 0.39 10.71 -20.35
C THR A 488 1.42 11.79 -20.02
N GLY A 489 1.44 12.29 -18.78
CA GLY A 489 2.43 13.27 -18.32
C GLY A 489 2.12 14.73 -18.69
N TYR A 490 2.60 15.68 -17.89
CA TYR A 490 2.28 17.12 -18.02
C TYR A 490 3.53 17.88 -18.45
N PRO A 491 3.80 18.03 -19.76
CA PRO A 491 4.98 18.72 -20.23
C PRO A 491 4.78 20.25 -20.10
N ALA A 492 5.78 21.04 -20.50
CA ALA A 492 5.57 22.47 -20.68
C ALA A 492 4.57 22.74 -21.83
N THR A 493 4.01 23.95 -21.91
CA THR A 493 3.21 24.34 -23.07
C THR A 493 4.03 24.23 -24.35
N GLY A 494 3.52 23.51 -25.36
CA GLY A 494 4.19 23.33 -26.63
C GLY A 494 3.62 22.19 -27.47
N ASP A 495 4.23 21.97 -28.62
CA ASP A 495 3.92 20.88 -29.53
C ASP A 495 4.90 19.72 -29.33
N TYR A 496 4.37 18.52 -29.14
CA TYR A 496 5.14 17.31 -28.85
C TYR A 496 4.82 16.22 -29.87
N THR A 497 5.85 15.72 -30.55
CA THR A 497 5.69 14.51 -31.39
C THR A 497 5.70 13.28 -30.48
N VAL A 498 4.52 12.69 -30.26
CA VAL A 498 4.36 11.52 -29.37
C VAL A 498 4.48 10.21 -30.13
N PHE A 499 4.11 10.19 -31.41
CA PHE A 499 4.13 9.00 -32.24
C PHE A 499 4.54 9.32 -33.68
N ARG A 500 5.41 8.51 -34.26
CA ARG A 500 5.83 8.63 -35.67
C ARG A 500 5.84 7.24 -36.34
N CYS A 501 5.23 7.11 -37.51
CA CYS A 501 5.26 5.86 -38.29
C CYS A 501 6.32 5.89 -39.39
N GLY A 502 6.81 4.72 -39.79
CA GLY A 502 7.74 4.54 -40.91
C GLY A 502 7.09 4.76 -42.28
N ASP A 503 7.92 4.71 -43.33
CA ASP A 503 7.52 5.04 -44.70
C ASP A 503 6.33 4.23 -45.22
N GLY A 504 6.15 2.99 -44.72
CA GLY A 504 5.08 2.07 -45.11
C GLY A 504 3.69 2.33 -44.52
N LYS A 505 3.51 3.29 -43.61
CA LYS A 505 2.19 3.70 -43.09
C LYS A 505 2.01 5.21 -43.24
N THR A 506 0.84 5.66 -43.69
CA THR A 506 0.43 7.06 -43.67
C THR A 506 -0.74 7.20 -42.71
N LEU A 507 -0.64 8.13 -41.77
CA LEU A 507 -1.66 8.42 -40.78
C LEU A 507 -2.76 9.30 -41.37
N SER A 508 -3.96 9.13 -40.84
CA SER A 508 -5.16 9.87 -41.18
C SER A 508 -5.85 10.38 -39.92
N GLU A 509 -6.79 11.30 -40.07
CA GLU A 509 -7.65 11.77 -38.96
C GLU A 509 -8.40 10.62 -38.27
N ALA A 510 -8.73 9.55 -38.99
CA ALA A 510 -9.36 8.37 -38.40
C ALA A 510 -8.45 7.63 -37.41
N ASP A 511 -7.12 7.71 -37.56
CA ASP A 511 -6.18 7.13 -36.61
C ASP A 511 -6.19 7.89 -35.25
N LEU A 512 -6.59 9.17 -35.25
CA LEU A 512 -6.69 9.97 -34.01
C LEU A 512 -7.86 9.53 -33.11
N ALA A 513 -8.87 8.84 -33.65
CA ALA A 513 -10.01 8.37 -32.87
C ALA A 513 -9.63 7.39 -31.75
N ASN A 514 -8.45 6.76 -31.86
CA ASN A 514 -7.90 5.84 -30.87
C ASN A 514 -6.74 6.44 -30.06
N VAL A 515 -6.56 7.76 -30.14
CA VAL A 515 -5.57 8.50 -29.34
C VAL A 515 -6.29 9.15 -28.17
N THR A 516 -5.87 8.83 -26.95
CA THR A 516 -6.39 9.44 -25.73
C THR A 516 -5.31 10.25 -25.01
N CYS A 517 -5.75 11.17 -24.15
CA CYS A 517 -4.86 11.98 -23.33
C CYS A 517 -5.41 12.02 -21.91
N VAL A 518 -4.69 11.42 -20.96
CA VAL A 518 -5.09 11.44 -19.55
C VAL A 518 -4.64 12.74 -18.88
N CYS A 519 -3.56 13.36 -19.35
CA CYS A 519 -2.93 14.49 -18.67
C CYS A 519 -3.58 15.86 -18.93
N SER A 520 -4.32 16.09 -20.01
CA SER A 520 -5.11 17.34 -20.12
C SER A 520 -6.22 17.20 -21.16
N PRO A 521 -7.49 17.37 -20.78
CA PRO A 521 -8.61 17.35 -21.71
C PRO A 521 -8.58 18.51 -22.71
N GLU A 522 -7.76 19.54 -22.48
CA GLU A 522 -7.55 20.66 -23.40
C GLU A 522 -6.49 20.40 -24.47
N SER A 523 -5.78 19.27 -24.39
CA SER A 523 -4.77 18.91 -25.41
C SER A 523 -5.45 18.58 -26.73
N THR A 524 -4.90 19.10 -27.82
CA THR A 524 -5.38 18.75 -29.18
C THR A 524 -4.36 17.86 -29.89
N PHE A 525 -4.85 16.91 -30.68
CA PHE A 525 -4.03 16.05 -31.52
C PHE A 525 -4.20 16.43 -32.99
N ALA A 526 -3.09 16.46 -33.71
CA ALA A 526 -3.09 16.69 -35.14
C ALA A 526 -2.13 15.73 -35.86
N ILE A 527 -2.43 15.44 -37.12
CA ILE A 527 -1.52 14.72 -37.99
C ILE A 527 -0.45 15.68 -38.52
N GLY A 528 0.80 15.45 -38.11
CA GLY A 528 1.97 16.23 -38.50
C GLY A 528 2.78 15.60 -39.63
N GLU A 529 3.93 16.23 -39.95
CA GLU A 529 4.98 15.74 -40.86
C GLU A 529 4.49 14.89 -42.04
N ASN A 530 3.76 15.51 -42.98
CA ASN A 530 3.29 14.87 -44.21
C ASN A 530 2.48 13.56 -43.99
N GLY A 531 1.73 13.47 -42.88
CA GLY A 531 0.95 12.27 -42.58
C GLY A 531 1.74 11.17 -41.90
N LYS A 532 2.87 11.48 -41.23
CA LYS A 532 3.73 10.48 -40.59
C LYS A 532 3.86 10.61 -39.08
N ALA A 533 3.38 11.69 -38.50
CA ALA A 533 3.46 11.94 -37.06
C ALA A 533 2.09 12.25 -36.45
N ILE A 534 1.91 11.88 -35.19
CA ILE A 534 0.87 12.40 -34.31
C ILE A 534 1.54 13.43 -33.41
N VAL A 535 1.10 14.67 -33.54
CA VAL A 535 1.59 15.80 -32.75
C VAL A 535 0.51 16.16 -31.74
N MET A 536 0.90 16.17 -30.47
CA MET A 536 0.09 16.69 -29.39
C MET A 536 0.44 18.16 -29.19
N SER A 537 -0.52 19.05 -29.36
CA SER A 537 -0.41 20.43 -28.89
C SER A 537 -0.94 20.48 -27.46
N TYR A 538 -0.03 20.65 -26.52
CA TYR A 538 -0.35 20.78 -25.12
C TYR A 538 -0.31 22.26 -24.74
N VAL A 539 -1.47 22.79 -24.37
CA VAL A 539 -1.54 24.07 -23.68
C VAL A 539 -1.66 23.73 -22.22
N GLN A 540 -0.66 24.10 -21.41
CA GLN A 540 -0.80 24.06 -19.96
C GLN A 540 -1.96 24.99 -19.61
N PRO A 541 -3.10 24.49 -19.08
CA PRO A 541 -4.23 25.36 -18.78
C PRO A 541 -3.80 26.44 -17.77
N ALA A 542 -4.46 27.60 -17.75
CA ALA A 542 -4.06 28.70 -16.88
C ALA A 542 -4.23 28.34 -15.38
N GLY A 543 -3.17 27.81 -14.76
CA GLY A 543 -3.13 27.31 -13.38
C GLY A 543 -1.74 26.82 -13.01
N VAL A 544 -1.45 26.69 -11.71
CA VAL A 544 -0.17 26.12 -11.23
C VAL A 544 -0.36 24.60 -11.15
N TYR A 545 0.36 23.83 -11.98
CA TYR A 545 0.24 22.36 -12.00
C TYR A 545 1.17 21.80 -10.94
N TRP A 546 0.62 21.00 -10.04
CA TRP A 546 1.41 20.24 -9.08
C TRP A 546 1.34 18.77 -9.44
N THR A 547 2.42 18.24 -10.01
CA THR A 547 2.57 16.81 -10.26
C THR A 547 3.34 16.21 -9.09
N GLY A 548 2.78 15.17 -8.46
CA GLY A 548 3.48 14.48 -7.39
C GLY A 548 4.80 13.91 -7.92
N ALA A 549 5.94 14.31 -7.35
CA ALA A 549 7.23 13.72 -7.71
C ALA A 549 7.40 12.40 -6.93
N ALA A 550 7.62 11.29 -7.62
CA ALA A 550 7.70 9.95 -7.03
C ALA A 550 8.86 9.74 -6.02
N ASN A 551 9.80 10.70 -5.92
CA ASN A 551 11.08 10.51 -5.21
C ASN A 551 11.26 11.42 -3.97
N ASP A 552 10.37 12.39 -3.73
CA ASP A 552 10.50 13.31 -2.59
C ASP A 552 9.46 12.98 -1.50
N ASN A 553 9.81 12.03 -0.64
CA ASN A 553 8.94 11.55 0.43
C ASN A 553 9.09 12.31 1.75
N ASN A 554 9.86 13.41 1.82
CA ASN A 554 10.14 14.07 3.10
C ASN A 554 10.06 15.60 3.03
N LEU A 555 8.93 16.13 3.51
CA LEU A 555 8.76 17.52 3.98
C LEU A 555 9.09 18.62 2.96
N SER A 556 8.04 19.09 2.28
CA SER A 556 8.07 20.24 1.38
C SER A 556 8.44 21.55 2.10
N THR A 557 9.60 22.13 1.79
CA THR A 557 9.95 23.51 2.20
C THR A 557 9.38 24.52 1.20
N PRO A 558 9.07 25.78 1.57
CA PRO A 558 8.54 26.81 0.66
C PRO A 558 9.30 27.00 -0.66
N GLY A 559 10.58 26.61 -0.73
CA GLY A 559 11.38 26.63 -1.96
C GLY A 559 10.99 25.55 -2.99
N ASN A 560 10.44 24.42 -2.57
CA ASN A 560 10.03 23.33 -3.48
C ASN A 560 8.66 23.61 -4.16
N TRP A 561 7.95 24.66 -3.72
CA TRP A 561 6.58 25.00 -4.16
C TRP A 561 6.55 25.89 -5.39
N SER A 562 7.57 26.74 -5.59
CA SER A 562 7.68 27.58 -6.79
C SER A 562 7.87 26.77 -8.07
N ASP A 563 8.28 25.51 -7.93
CA ASP A 563 8.69 24.63 -9.02
C ASP A 563 7.68 23.50 -9.29
N GLY A 564 6.51 23.49 -8.62
CA GLY A 564 5.41 22.58 -8.95
C GLY A 564 5.49 21.17 -8.35
N ALA A 565 6.36 20.89 -7.37
CA ALA A 565 6.51 19.56 -6.78
C ALA A 565 5.86 19.43 -5.39
N VAL A 566 5.03 18.40 -5.21
CA VAL A 566 4.52 17.93 -3.91
C VAL A 566 4.85 16.43 -3.74
N PRO A 567 5.00 15.93 -2.50
CA PRO A 567 5.10 14.49 -2.27
C PRO A 567 3.88 13.76 -2.85
N ALA A 568 4.13 12.67 -3.59
CA ALA A 568 3.06 11.86 -4.19
C ALA A 568 2.20 11.10 -3.15
N SER A 569 2.73 10.90 -1.93
CA SER A 569 2.09 10.17 -0.83
C SER A 569 2.43 10.77 0.55
N GLY A 570 1.75 10.31 1.61
CA GLY A 570 2.00 10.74 3.00
C GLY A 570 1.08 11.88 3.46
N ASN A 571 1.62 12.81 4.26
CA ASN A 571 0.90 13.93 4.88
C ASN A 571 1.34 15.30 4.31
N PRO A 572 1.06 15.63 3.03
CA PRO A 572 1.42 16.91 2.44
C PRO A 572 0.83 18.12 3.16
N VAL A 573 1.60 19.22 3.18
CA VAL A 573 1.23 20.51 3.77
C VAL A 573 1.26 21.62 2.70
N ILE A 574 0.12 22.05 2.17
CA ILE A 574 -0.02 23.07 1.11
C ILE A 574 0.05 24.51 1.61
N TYR A 575 1.21 25.16 1.42
CA TYR A 575 1.42 26.57 1.75
C TYR A 575 1.55 27.43 0.48
N LEU A 576 0.61 28.34 0.25
CA LEU A 576 0.61 29.27 -0.89
C LEU A 576 0.42 30.71 -0.43
N SER A 577 1.14 31.66 -1.03
CA SER A 577 0.91 33.09 -0.81
C SER A 577 -0.15 33.69 -1.72
N THR A 578 -0.51 33.00 -2.81
CA THR A 578 -1.48 33.42 -3.84
C THR A 578 -2.43 32.28 -4.19
N ALA A 579 -3.68 32.59 -4.53
CA ALA A 579 -4.66 31.57 -4.90
C ALA A 579 -4.23 30.83 -6.17
N ALA A 580 -4.46 29.52 -6.24
CA ALA A 580 -4.07 28.68 -7.38
C ALA A 580 -4.89 27.38 -7.43
N THR A 581 -4.86 26.71 -8.57
CA THR A 581 -5.65 25.49 -8.84
C THR A 581 -4.81 24.23 -8.65
N LEU A 582 -5.23 23.30 -7.78
CA LEU A 582 -4.63 21.99 -7.59
C LEU A 582 -5.24 20.98 -8.55
N ILE A 583 -4.46 20.57 -9.55
CA ILE A 583 -4.88 19.54 -10.50
C ILE A 583 -4.37 18.18 -10.04
N VAL A 584 -5.29 17.26 -9.73
CA VAL A 584 -4.95 15.93 -9.20
C VAL A 584 -4.74 14.97 -10.37
N GLY A 585 -3.48 14.59 -10.60
CA GLY A 585 -3.11 13.52 -11.54
C GLY A 585 -3.06 12.13 -10.88
N ASP A 586 -2.88 11.09 -11.69
CA ASP A 586 -2.97 9.67 -11.29
C ASP A 586 -2.03 9.22 -10.16
N VAL A 587 -0.98 10.00 -9.89
CA VAL A 587 0.07 9.65 -8.91
C VAL A 587 -0.12 10.36 -7.57
N PHE A 588 -1.01 11.36 -7.48
CA PHE A 588 -1.23 12.13 -6.25
C PHE A 588 -2.34 11.49 -5.41
N SER A 589 -1.94 10.67 -4.43
CA SER A 589 -2.84 9.93 -3.53
C SER A 589 -2.39 10.09 -2.07
N PRO A 590 -2.48 11.30 -1.51
CA PRO A 590 -2.05 11.54 -0.14
C PRO A 590 -2.97 10.85 0.87
N ASP A 591 -2.39 10.42 2.00
CA ASP A 591 -3.18 9.88 3.11
C ASP A 591 -3.90 11.04 3.82
N THR A 592 -3.18 12.10 4.21
CA THR A 592 -3.80 13.31 4.76
C THR A 592 -3.40 14.56 3.99
N LEU A 593 -4.23 15.60 4.00
CA LEU A 593 -3.93 16.88 3.38
C LEU A 593 -4.04 18.01 4.41
N THR A 594 -3.00 18.82 4.55
CA THR A 594 -3.02 20.02 5.43
C THR A 594 -2.81 21.27 4.60
N ILE A 595 -3.59 22.33 4.80
CA ILE A 595 -3.38 23.62 4.12
C ILE A 595 -3.18 24.71 5.19
N PRO A 596 -1.99 25.19 5.53
CA PRO A 596 -1.84 26.12 6.67
C PRO A 596 -2.77 27.33 6.57
N GLU A 597 -3.21 27.86 7.72
CA GLU A 597 -4.17 28.98 7.77
C GLU A 597 -3.66 30.25 7.05
N SER A 598 -2.34 30.45 7.05
CA SER A 598 -1.63 31.51 6.34
C SER A 598 -1.62 31.35 4.82
N SER A 599 -2.06 30.19 4.31
CA SER A 599 -2.12 29.90 2.88
C SER A 599 -3.25 30.68 2.18
N ALA A 600 -3.11 30.96 0.89
CA ALA A 600 -4.20 31.40 0.03
C ALA A 600 -5.16 30.23 -0.27
N VAL A 601 -6.31 30.53 -0.91
CA VAL A 601 -7.28 29.50 -1.30
C VAL A 601 -6.74 28.67 -2.47
N VAL A 602 -6.80 27.35 -2.33
CA VAL A 602 -6.42 26.35 -3.32
C VAL A 602 -7.69 25.82 -3.99
N THR A 603 -7.77 25.79 -5.31
CA THR A 603 -8.92 25.23 -6.05
C THR A 603 -8.60 23.83 -6.57
N LEU A 604 -9.14 22.78 -5.98
CA LEU A 604 -9.07 21.40 -6.46
C LEU A 604 -9.79 21.24 -7.81
N ALA A 605 -9.07 20.70 -8.80
CA ALA A 605 -9.56 20.23 -10.07
C ALA A 605 -9.19 18.75 -10.24
N GLY A 606 -10.17 17.87 -10.39
CA GLY A 606 -9.99 16.41 -10.43
C GLY A 606 -10.62 15.69 -9.23
N SER A 607 -10.33 14.39 -9.09
CA SER A 607 -10.88 13.55 -8.01
C SER A 607 -9.82 13.23 -6.97
N LEU A 608 -10.04 13.61 -5.72
CA LEU A 608 -9.12 13.42 -4.60
C LEU A 608 -9.79 12.60 -3.49
N THR A 609 -9.08 11.59 -2.98
CA THR A 609 -9.47 10.88 -1.75
C THR A 609 -8.38 11.02 -0.71
N VAL A 610 -8.75 11.41 0.51
CA VAL A 610 -7.85 11.52 1.67
C VAL A 610 -8.52 10.92 2.90
N SER A 611 -7.74 10.41 3.85
CA SER A 611 -8.23 10.06 5.18
C SER A 611 -8.55 11.31 6.01
N ALA A 612 -7.68 12.33 6.02
CA ALA A 612 -7.97 13.57 6.76
C ALA A 612 -7.64 14.86 5.97
N LEU A 613 -8.42 15.92 6.20
CA LEU A 613 -8.20 17.26 5.63
C LEU A 613 -8.13 18.31 6.74
N THR A 614 -7.00 19.03 6.87
CA THR A 614 -6.82 20.12 7.83
C THR A 614 -6.83 21.48 7.15
N ASN A 615 -7.59 22.42 7.73
CA ASN A 615 -7.91 23.76 7.18
C ASN A 615 -8.67 23.71 5.84
N ALA A 616 -9.76 22.94 5.81
CA ALA A 616 -10.63 22.86 4.64
C ALA A 616 -11.09 24.25 4.11
N CYS A 617 -11.10 25.29 4.95
CA CYS A 617 -11.46 26.67 4.58
C CYS A 617 -10.49 27.31 3.58
N LYS A 618 -9.39 26.65 3.25
CA LYS A 618 -8.43 27.05 2.23
C LYS A 618 -8.50 26.18 0.98
N LEU A 619 -9.49 25.29 0.89
CA LEU A 619 -9.73 24.46 -0.28
C LEU A 619 -11.07 24.85 -0.93
N ALA A 620 -11.04 25.00 -2.24
CA ALA A 620 -12.20 25.11 -3.12
C ALA A 620 -12.26 23.89 -4.01
N VAL A 621 -13.44 23.37 -4.32
CA VAL A 621 -13.60 22.25 -5.27
C VAL A 621 -14.24 22.78 -6.54
N ALA A 622 -13.54 22.64 -7.67
CA ALA A 622 -14.00 23.10 -8.97
C ALA A 622 -15.17 22.25 -9.51
N ASP A 623 -15.81 22.75 -10.56
CA ASP A 623 -16.90 22.06 -11.25
C ASP A 623 -16.41 20.70 -11.80
N GLY A 624 -17.29 19.69 -11.76
CA GLY A 624 -16.99 18.31 -12.18
C GLY A 624 -15.93 17.57 -11.34
N SER A 625 -15.35 18.21 -10.32
CA SER A 625 -14.31 17.64 -9.47
C SER A 625 -14.92 16.92 -8.26
N SER A 626 -14.15 16.04 -7.62
CA SER A 626 -14.61 15.33 -6.43
C SER A 626 -13.58 15.30 -5.29
N LEU A 627 -14.05 15.43 -4.05
CA LEU A 627 -13.26 15.28 -2.84
C LEU A 627 -13.94 14.26 -1.93
N THR A 628 -13.23 13.21 -1.55
CA THR A 628 -13.67 12.24 -0.54
C THR A 628 -12.75 12.30 0.68
N VAL A 629 -13.31 12.58 1.86
CA VAL A 629 -12.60 12.53 3.15
C VAL A 629 -13.14 11.37 3.98
N THR A 630 -12.30 10.36 4.24
CA THR A 630 -12.78 9.12 4.86
C THR A 630 -12.76 9.14 6.40
N ASP A 631 -11.99 10.04 7.01
CA ASP A 631 -11.90 10.28 8.46
C ASP A 631 -12.15 11.78 8.77
N ASP A 632 -11.22 12.49 9.41
CA ASP A 632 -11.46 13.85 9.93
C ASP A 632 -11.33 14.98 8.88
N LEU A 633 -12.37 15.80 8.71
CA LEU A 633 -12.32 17.11 8.04
C LEU A 633 -12.26 18.22 9.11
N VAL A 634 -11.14 18.94 9.20
CA VAL A 634 -10.90 19.99 10.20
C VAL A 634 -10.86 21.36 9.54
N GLY A 635 -11.70 22.29 10.00
CA GLY A 635 -11.63 23.72 9.65
C GLY A 635 -11.10 24.57 10.80
N TYR A 636 -10.24 25.55 10.48
CA TYR A 636 -9.85 26.60 11.42
C TYR A 636 -10.46 27.93 10.98
N ALA A 637 -11.00 28.68 11.94
CA ALA A 637 -11.39 30.08 11.75
C ALA A 637 -10.43 30.98 12.54
N ALA A 638 -9.80 31.92 11.82
CA ALA A 638 -9.16 33.08 12.44
C ALA A 638 -10.22 33.89 13.19
N THR A 639 -9.83 34.51 14.30
CA THR A 639 -10.71 35.03 15.36
C THR A 639 -11.70 36.12 14.97
N ASP A 640 -11.67 36.69 13.75
CA ASP A 640 -12.34 37.96 13.47
C ASP A 640 -13.04 38.07 12.09
N ASP A 641 -13.00 37.02 11.24
CA ASP A 641 -13.58 37.08 9.89
C ASP A 641 -14.27 35.75 9.54
N PRO A 642 -15.60 35.72 9.33
CA PRO A 642 -16.34 34.51 8.99
C PRO A 642 -15.87 33.95 7.65
N LYS A 643 -15.14 32.82 7.68
CA LYS A 643 -14.70 32.09 6.48
C LYS A 643 -15.54 30.82 6.29
N PRO A 644 -15.89 30.46 5.05
CA PRO A 644 -16.58 29.20 4.79
C PRO A 644 -15.69 28.01 5.15
N LEU A 645 -16.31 26.91 5.60
CA LEU A 645 -15.59 25.71 6.01
C LEU A 645 -14.88 25.04 4.82
N LEU A 646 -15.51 25.10 3.65
CA LEU A 646 -15.01 24.56 2.39
C LEU A 646 -15.73 25.30 1.27
N TYR A 647 -15.01 25.70 0.22
CA TYR A 647 -15.64 26.26 -0.98
C TYR A 647 -15.98 25.11 -1.96
N SER A 648 -17.14 25.11 -2.59
CA SER A 648 -17.43 24.23 -3.73
C SER A 648 -18.10 25.02 -4.84
N ASN A 649 -17.44 25.11 -5.99
CA ASN A 649 -17.97 25.63 -7.24
C ASN A 649 -18.51 24.46 -8.08
N HIS A 650 -19.53 23.76 -7.59
CA HIS A 650 -20.21 22.63 -8.24
C HIS A 650 -19.47 21.28 -8.20
N GLY A 651 -18.39 21.18 -7.44
CA GLY A 651 -17.71 19.92 -7.16
C GLY A 651 -18.45 19.04 -6.14
N THR A 652 -18.28 17.73 -6.25
CA THR A 652 -18.84 16.76 -5.29
C THR A 652 -17.92 16.64 -4.08
N VAL A 653 -18.46 16.79 -2.88
CA VAL A 653 -17.71 16.56 -1.64
C VAL A 653 -18.41 15.48 -0.84
N THR A 654 -17.68 14.41 -0.54
CA THR A 654 -18.12 13.29 0.28
C THR A 654 -17.28 13.27 1.55
N VAL A 655 -17.91 13.35 2.71
CA VAL A 655 -17.23 13.15 4.01
C VAL A 655 -17.86 11.95 4.68
N VAL A 656 -17.04 10.93 4.95
CA VAL A 656 -17.46 9.67 5.60
C VAL A 656 -17.15 9.72 7.10
N GLY A 657 -16.08 10.43 7.51
CA GLY A 657 -15.71 10.61 8.91
C GLY A 657 -16.19 11.92 9.53
N LYS A 658 -15.50 12.40 10.57
CA LYS A 658 -16.01 13.52 11.41
C LYS A 658 -15.60 14.87 10.86
N VAL A 659 -16.47 15.87 11.03
CA VAL A 659 -16.15 17.27 10.78
C VAL A 659 -15.81 17.98 12.09
N HIS A 660 -14.58 18.51 12.22
CA HIS A 660 -14.12 19.25 13.40
C HIS A 660 -14.02 20.74 13.11
N PHE A 661 -14.60 21.55 14.01
CA PHE A 661 -14.40 22.99 14.05
C PHE A 661 -13.48 23.33 15.22
N ARG A 662 -12.28 23.87 14.94
CA ARG A 662 -11.41 24.40 16.00
C ARG A 662 -11.53 25.91 16.01
N SER A 663 -12.20 26.47 17.02
CA SER A 663 -12.07 27.89 17.37
C SER A 663 -10.88 28.03 18.33
N ASN A 664 -9.94 28.92 18.02
CA ASN A 664 -8.87 29.26 18.95
C ASN A 664 -9.42 30.09 20.12
N GLY A 665 -9.93 29.40 21.14
CA GLY A 665 -9.81 29.70 22.59
C GLY A 665 -10.04 31.11 23.17
N ALA A 666 -10.41 32.15 22.42
CA ALA A 666 -10.37 33.52 22.95
C ALA A 666 -11.49 34.40 22.39
N SER A 667 -12.69 34.27 22.94
CA SER A 667 -13.47 35.39 23.50
C SER A 667 -14.93 34.98 23.73
N ARG A 668 -15.37 35.05 24.99
CA ARG A 668 -16.79 35.22 25.30
C ARG A 668 -17.20 36.58 24.75
N GLY A 669 -17.88 36.64 23.60
CA GLY A 669 -18.46 37.91 23.16
C GLY A 669 -18.83 38.08 21.70
N ASN A 670 -18.23 37.35 20.75
CA ASN A 670 -18.46 37.63 19.32
C ASN A 670 -18.94 36.39 18.55
N SER A 671 -20.03 36.58 17.80
CA SER A 671 -20.64 35.59 16.91
C SER A 671 -19.66 35.18 15.80
N ILE A 672 -19.25 33.91 15.75
CA ILE A 672 -18.53 33.35 14.59
C ILE A 672 -19.57 32.69 13.68
N VAL A 673 -19.68 33.18 12.44
CA VAL A 673 -20.59 32.64 11.42
C VAL A 673 -19.78 31.69 10.52
N TYR A 674 -20.15 30.42 10.46
CA TYR A 674 -19.59 29.46 9.50
C TYR A 674 -20.58 29.29 8.33
N GLN A 675 -20.08 29.40 7.09
CA GLN A 675 -20.90 29.48 5.88
C GLN A 675 -20.66 28.28 4.95
N TYR A 676 -21.73 27.76 4.36
CA TYR A 676 -21.68 26.95 3.13
C TYR A 676 -22.38 27.77 2.05
N ALA A 677 -21.67 28.14 0.97
CA ALA A 677 -22.27 28.76 -0.20
C ALA A 677 -22.51 27.68 -1.25
N VAL A 678 -23.77 27.51 -1.66
CA VAL A 678 -24.17 26.72 -2.84
C VAL A 678 -24.73 27.71 -3.85
N ALA A 679 -24.16 27.75 -5.05
CA ALA A 679 -24.67 28.57 -6.15
C ALA A 679 -25.71 27.77 -6.96
N ASP A 680 -26.92 28.34 -7.05
CA ASP A 680 -28.05 28.03 -7.93
C ASP A 680 -28.81 26.68 -7.82
N ASP A 681 -30.10 26.76 -8.23
CA ASP A 681 -31.21 25.82 -7.97
C ASP A 681 -31.09 24.43 -8.66
N ASP A 682 -30.11 24.24 -9.56
CA ASP A 682 -29.87 22.99 -10.33
C ASP A 682 -28.78 22.07 -9.75
N SER A 683 -28.26 22.38 -8.56
CA SER A 683 -27.17 21.64 -7.92
C SER A 683 -27.59 20.28 -7.31
N LYS A 684 -26.73 19.27 -7.41
CA LYS A 684 -26.83 17.99 -6.67
C LYS A 684 -26.49 18.23 -5.19
N PRO A 685 -27.21 17.63 -4.23
CA PRO A 685 -27.02 17.91 -2.81
C PRO A 685 -25.69 17.37 -2.26
N ILE A 686 -25.18 18.01 -1.21
CA ILE A 686 -24.01 17.55 -0.44
C ILE A 686 -24.38 16.27 0.32
N ALA A 687 -23.67 15.17 0.06
CA ALA A 687 -23.83 13.90 0.75
C ALA A 687 -22.78 13.77 1.86
N ALA A 688 -23.18 13.85 3.12
CA ALA A 688 -22.30 13.59 4.26
C ALA A 688 -23.01 12.69 5.28
N ALA A 689 -22.32 11.62 5.70
CA ALA A 689 -22.74 10.81 6.83
C ALA A 689 -22.15 11.44 8.11
N GLY A 690 -22.99 11.74 9.10
CA GLY A 690 -22.54 12.31 10.38
C GLY A 690 -22.31 13.83 10.41
N LEU A 691 -23.19 14.62 9.76
CA LEU A 691 -23.08 16.09 9.74
C LEU A 691 -23.24 16.72 11.14
N ALA A 692 -22.15 17.30 11.67
CA ALA A 692 -22.19 18.30 12.73
C ALA A 692 -22.29 19.70 12.09
N TYR A 693 -23.43 20.38 12.25
CA TYR A 693 -23.68 21.69 11.66
C TYR A 693 -23.18 22.86 12.54
N ASN A 694 -22.93 24.00 11.89
CA ASN A 694 -22.65 25.33 12.42
C ASN A 694 -23.02 25.55 13.89
N ALA A 695 -22.03 25.78 14.75
CA ALA A 695 -22.26 26.20 16.13
C ALA A 695 -22.24 27.73 16.24
N TYR A 696 -23.40 28.37 16.35
CA TYR A 696 -23.46 29.72 16.92
C TYR A 696 -23.31 29.62 18.43
N SER A 697 -22.28 30.22 19.04
CA SER A 697 -22.30 30.45 20.49
C SER A 697 -22.78 31.87 20.79
N TRP A 698 -23.94 32.01 21.44
CA TRP A 698 -24.49 33.31 21.84
C TRP A 698 -24.72 33.31 23.33
N SER A 699 -23.75 33.83 24.11
CA SER A 699 -23.69 33.93 25.59
C SER A 699 -24.05 32.70 26.43
N ASP A 700 -25.04 31.87 26.07
CA ASP A 700 -25.54 30.65 26.71
C ASP A 700 -26.22 29.64 25.71
N TYR A 701 -26.18 29.88 24.38
CA TYR A 701 -26.88 29.08 23.34
C TYR A 701 -25.93 28.44 22.32
N LEU A 702 -26.26 27.24 21.81
CA LEU A 702 -25.66 26.62 20.61
C LEU A 702 -26.74 26.44 19.52
N VAL A 703 -26.67 27.15 18.39
CA VAL A 703 -27.71 27.06 17.34
C VAL A 703 -27.10 26.70 15.99
N ALA A 704 -27.64 25.68 15.32
CA ALA A 704 -27.35 25.34 13.92
C ALA A 704 -28.28 26.09 12.97
N ASN A 705 -27.73 26.90 12.06
CA ASN A 705 -28.49 27.68 11.08
C ASN A 705 -28.23 27.19 9.65
N LEU A 706 -29.30 26.93 8.88
CA LEU A 706 -29.24 26.70 7.44
C LEU A 706 -29.74 27.95 6.70
N GLY A 707 -28.86 28.60 5.95
CA GLY A 707 -29.23 29.69 5.03
C GLY A 707 -28.23 29.76 3.88
N SER A 708 -28.70 30.01 2.66
CA SER A 708 -27.85 30.48 1.57
C SER A 708 -27.72 32.00 1.71
N MET A 709 -26.64 32.65 1.29
CA MET A 709 -26.60 34.12 1.25
C MET A 709 -26.95 34.71 -0.11
N ASP A 710 -26.98 33.87 -1.16
CA ASP A 710 -27.40 34.26 -2.51
C ASP A 710 -28.62 33.43 -2.91
N ASN A 711 -29.61 34.11 -3.51
CA ASN A 711 -30.96 33.77 -4.00
C ASN A 711 -31.42 32.30 -4.24
N GLY A 712 -30.59 31.27 -4.11
CA GLY A 712 -30.95 29.86 -4.32
C GLY A 712 -31.48 29.15 -3.08
N SER A 713 -32.33 28.15 -3.30
CA SER A 713 -32.82 27.23 -2.28
C SER A 713 -31.75 26.20 -1.87
N GLY A 714 -31.63 25.86 -0.58
CA GLY A 714 -30.63 24.90 -0.10
C GLY A 714 -31.18 23.46 -0.03
N LYS A 715 -30.52 22.49 -0.69
CA LYS A 715 -30.84 21.04 -0.62
C LYS A 715 -29.77 20.29 0.19
N TRP A 716 -30.20 19.45 1.15
CA TRP A 716 -29.33 18.70 2.06
C TRP A 716 -29.71 17.23 2.09
N VAL A 717 -28.74 16.31 2.23
CA VAL A 717 -29.00 14.86 2.42
C VAL A 717 -28.61 14.44 3.84
N VAL A 718 -29.54 13.81 4.56
CA VAL A 718 -29.35 13.33 5.94
C VAL A 718 -29.20 11.80 5.95
N GLY A 719 -28.07 11.31 6.48
CA GLY A 719 -27.75 9.89 6.61
C GLY A 719 -28.26 9.22 7.88
N ALA A 720 -27.96 7.92 8.03
CA ALA A 720 -28.51 7.05 9.09
C ALA A 720 -28.18 7.48 10.53
N GLU A 721 -27.06 8.18 10.73
CA GLU A 721 -26.69 8.73 12.04
C GLU A 721 -27.52 9.96 12.44
N GLY A 722 -28.32 10.48 11.51
CA GLY A 722 -29.21 11.63 11.73
C GLY A 722 -28.49 12.94 12.01
N LEU A 723 -29.25 13.88 12.58
CA LEU A 723 -28.79 15.21 12.97
C LEU A 723 -28.39 15.17 14.45
N THR A 724 -27.10 15.01 14.75
CA THR A 724 -26.61 14.91 16.14
C THR A 724 -25.84 16.18 16.51
N ILE A 725 -26.29 16.90 17.54
CA ILE A 725 -25.58 18.09 18.07
C ILE A 725 -24.70 17.65 19.26
N PRO A 726 -23.36 17.68 19.16
CA PRO A 726 -22.49 17.29 20.26
C PRO A 726 -22.55 18.32 21.40
N SER A 727 -22.98 17.91 22.59
CA SER A 727 -23.04 18.78 23.76
C SER A 727 -21.66 18.96 24.40
N SER A 728 -21.25 20.21 24.66
CA SER A 728 -20.26 20.50 25.72
C SER A 728 -20.99 20.77 27.04
N ARG A 729 -20.36 20.49 28.19
CA ARG A 729 -20.97 20.48 29.54
C ARG A 729 -21.53 21.83 30.06
N SER A 730 -21.67 22.87 29.23
CA SER A 730 -22.02 24.24 29.68
C SER A 730 -22.99 24.98 28.75
N ILE A 731 -23.91 24.29 28.08
CA ILE A 731 -24.82 24.90 27.09
C ILE A 731 -26.27 24.66 27.52
N ASP A 732 -27.08 25.73 27.60
CA ASP A 732 -28.44 25.67 28.13
C ASP A 732 -29.50 25.25 27.09
N ARG A 733 -29.25 25.44 25.77
CA ARG A 733 -30.14 25.03 24.65
C ARG A 733 -29.37 24.67 23.37
N SER A 734 -29.85 23.67 22.63
CA SER A 734 -29.38 23.32 21.27
C SER A 734 -30.56 23.31 20.27
N GLY A 735 -30.34 23.43 18.96
CA GLY A 735 -31.48 23.41 18.02
C GLY A 735 -31.12 23.67 16.56
N PHE A 736 -32.06 23.34 15.67
CA PHE A 736 -32.01 23.57 14.24
C PHE A 736 -32.86 24.80 13.89
N ARG A 737 -32.31 25.76 13.18
CA ARG A 737 -32.98 27.03 12.86
C ARG A 737 -32.94 27.32 11.37
N VAL A 738 -34.08 27.76 10.81
CA VAL A 738 -34.18 28.34 9.46
C VAL A 738 -34.82 29.72 9.57
N THR A 739 -34.17 30.74 9.03
CA THR A 739 -34.55 32.16 9.12
C THR A 739 -34.53 32.86 7.76
N GLY A 740 -35.24 33.97 7.62
CA GLY A 740 -35.26 34.78 6.39
C GLY A 740 -36.40 34.41 5.43
N SER A 741 -36.24 34.71 4.14
CA SER A 741 -37.22 34.41 3.07
C SER A 741 -36.92 33.13 2.31
N GLN A 742 -36.00 32.30 2.79
CA GLN A 742 -35.41 31.19 2.04
C GLN A 742 -36.03 29.85 2.43
N SER A 743 -35.96 28.89 1.49
CA SER A 743 -36.49 27.54 1.69
C SER A 743 -35.35 26.51 1.80
N ALA A 744 -35.51 25.53 2.69
CA ALA A 744 -34.57 24.42 2.87
C ALA A 744 -35.26 23.08 2.62
N ILE A 745 -34.61 22.16 1.91
CA ILE A 745 -35.08 20.79 1.70
C ILE A 745 -34.10 19.82 2.36
N LEU A 746 -34.62 18.93 3.21
CA LEU A 746 -33.90 17.85 3.88
C LEU A 746 -34.30 16.52 3.22
N HIS A 747 -33.47 16.02 2.29
CA HIS A 747 -33.60 14.68 1.70
C HIS A 747 -33.08 13.62 2.66
N SER A 748 -33.69 12.43 2.62
CA SER A 748 -33.28 11.29 3.43
C SER A 748 -32.50 10.29 2.58
N SER A 749 -31.41 9.72 3.12
CA SER A 749 -30.70 8.58 2.51
C SER A 749 -30.77 7.30 3.35
N ALA A 750 -31.36 7.41 4.54
CA ALA A 750 -31.65 6.32 5.46
C ALA A 750 -32.74 6.78 6.45
N ASP A 751 -33.21 5.87 7.30
CA ASP A 751 -33.99 6.26 8.48
C ASP A 751 -33.12 7.11 9.43
N TRP A 752 -33.64 8.22 9.94
CA TRP A 752 -32.89 9.10 10.84
C TRP A 752 -33.77 9.73 11.93
N ALA A 753 -33.12 10.22 12.99
CA ALA A 753 -33.78 10.92 14.07
C ALA A 753 -33.08 12.25 14.40
N LEU A 754 -33.87 13.23 14.83
CA LEU A 754 -33.42 14.39 15.60
C LEU A 754 -33.71 14.05 17.08
N ASP A 755 -32.68 13.68 17.85
CA ASP A 755 -32.79 13.20 19.24
C ASP A 755 -32.03 14.08 20.24
N GLU A 756 -32.52 14.17 21.48
CA GLU A 756 -31.79 14.78 22.61
C GLU A 756 -30.93 13.72 23.29
N SER A 757 -29.62 13.96 23.40
CA SER A 757 -28.76 13.07 24.17
C SER A 757 -28.75 13.38 25.68
N TYR A 758 -29.13 14.57 26.18
CA TYR A 758 -29.06 14.89 27.63
C TYR A 758 -30.04 15.99 28.18
N ARG A 759 -30.32 15.90 29.49
CA ARG A 759 -31.39 16.50 30.34
C ARG A 759 -31.54 18.04 30.48
N HIS A 760 -31.20 18.89 29.51
CA HIS A 760 -31.41 20.35 29.64
C HIS A 760 -32.38 20.92 28.60
N GLN A 761 -33.05 22.02 28.93
CA GLN A 761 -34.29 22.49 28.30
C GLN A 761 -34.12 22.89 26.82
N GLY A 762 -34.39 21.97 25.90
CA GLY A 762 -34.87 22.26 24.54
C GLY A 762 -33.84 22.05 23.44
N ASN A 763 -33.98 20.92 22.73
CA ASN A 763 -33.66 20.81 21.30
C ASN A 763 -34.87 21.21 20.44
N ASP A 764 -34.74 22.33 19.73
CA ASP A 764 -35.85 22.90 18.96
C ASP A 764 -35.59 22.80 17.44
N LEU A 765 -36.55 22.30 16.64
CA LEU A 765 -36.65 22.64 15.20
C LEU A 765 -37.41 23.96 15.09
N LEU A 766 -36.74 25.06 14.80
CA LEU A 766 -37.27 26.41 14.80
C LEU A 766 -37.28 27.00 13.39
N VAL A 767 -38.45 27.14 12.78
CA VAL A 767 -38.63 27.87 11.51
C VAL A 767 -39.20 29.25 11.82
N LEU A 768 -38.50 30.31 11.41
CA LEU A 768 -38.89 31.71 11.64
C LEU A 768 -39.01 32.48 10.32
N ASP A 769 -39.71 33.62 10.37
CA ASP A 769 -39.85 34.59 9.27
C ASP A 769 -40.54 34.00 8.01
N ALA A 770 -40.19 34.39 6.79
CA ALA A 770 -40.88 33.92 5.58
C ALA A 770 -40.35 32.57 5.04
N ALA A 771 -39.54 31.85 5.81
CA ALA A 771 -38.87 30.63 5.39
C ALA A 771 -39.79 29.40 5.35
N THR A 772 -39.41 28.40 4.54
CA THR A 772 -40.03 27.07 4.54
C THR A 772 -38.99 25.96 4.72
N VAL A 773 -39.38 24.89 5.41
CA VAL A 773 -38.58 23.67 5.54
C VAL A 773 -39.37 22.51 4.96
N THR A 774 -38.78 21.77 4.03
CA THR A 774 -39.33 20.55 3.47
C THR A 774 -38.54 19.36 3.97
N ILE A 775 -39.21 18.39 4.58
CA ILE A 775 -38.63 17.08 4.91
C ILE A 775 -39.05 16.11 3.81
N ASP A 776 -38.10 15.73 2.97
CA ASP A 776 -38.31 14.77 1.91
C ASP A 776 -37.86 13.37 2.35
N THR A 777 -38.84 12.48 2.45
CA THR A 777 -38.66 11.12 2.94
C THR A 777 -38.34 10.12 1.83
N ALA A 778 -38.35 10.54 0.56
CA ALA A 778 -37.90 9.70 -0.53
C ALA A 778 -36.37 9.52 -0.51
N ASP A 779 -35.89 8.39 -1.01
CA ASP A 779 -34.46 8.16 -1.23
C ASP A 779 -33.90 9.24 -2.18
N TRP A 780 -32.88 9.96 -1.72
CA TRP A 780 -32.31 11.11 -2.41
C TRP A 780 -31.84 10.81 -3.85
N ASN A 781 -31.47 9.56 -4.13
CA ASN A 781 -30.98 9.12 -5.44
C ASN A 781 -32.11 8.87 -6.47
N GLY A 782 -33.36 9.18 -6.11
CA GLY A 782 -34.53 8.88 -6.94
C GLY A 782 -35.05 7.45 -6.76
N GLY A 783 -34.59 6.74 -5.72
CA GLY A 783 -35.04 5.42 -5.34
C GLY A 783 -36.50 5.42 -4.86
N SER A 784 -37.13 4.25 -4.94
CA SER A 784 -38.52 4.05 -4.47
C SER A 784 -38.61 3.74 -2.97
N VAL A 785 -37.50 3.78 -2.23
CA VAL A 785 -37.47 3.50 -0.79
C VAL A 785 -37.90 4.75 -0.04
N GLY A 786 -38.94 4.63 0.79
CA GLY A 786 -39.35 5.68 1.72
C GLY A 786 -38.70 5.50 3.07
N HIS A 787 -38.13 6.56 3.62
CA HIS A 787 -37.42 6.59 4.90
C HIS A 787 -38.29 7.09 6.06
N THR A 788 -37.95 6.68 7.28
CA THR A 788 -38.55 7.15 8.53
C THR A 788 -37.70 8.26 9.15
N VAL A 789 -38.29 9.43 9.32
CA VAL A 789 -37.67 10.59 10.00
C VAL A 789 -38.33 10.80 11.36
N THR A 790 -37.59 10.69 12.46
CA THR A 790 -38.15 10.90 13.80
C THR A 790 -37.74 12.25 14.38
N LEU A 791 -38.68 13.14 14.64
CA LEU A 791 -38.46 14.42 15.30
C LEU A 791 -38.84 14.31 16.79
N LYS A 792 -37.84 14.31 17.68
CA LYS A 792 -38.03 14.36 19.13
C LYS A 792 -37.66 15.77 19.63
N GLY A 793 -38.52 16.41 20.41
CA GLY A 793 -38.31 17.77 20.92
C GLY A 793 -39.20 18.83 20.27
N TYR A 794 -38.95 20.10 20.56
CA TYR A 794 -39.88 21.21 20.27
C TYR A 794 -39.82 21.64 18.79
N VAL A 795 -40.89 21.43 18.02
CA VAL A 795 -40.97 21.87 16.60
C VAL A 795 -41.79 23.15 16.51
N ASN A 796 -41.19 24.31 16.25
CA ASN A 796 -41.84 25.61 16.24
C ASN A 796 -41.71 26.30 14.87
N ALA A 797 -42.79 26.33 14.12
CA ALA A 797 -42.83 26.85 12.75
C ALA A 797 -43.53 28.23 12.67
N LYS A 798 -43.01 29.23 13.38
CA LYS A 798 -43.61 30.58 13.56
C LYS A 798 -43.51 31.50 12.33
N GLY A 799 -43.20 30.96 11.17
CA GLY A 799 -43.00 31.75 9.97
C GLY A 799 -44.28 32.41 9.43
N THR A 800 -44.14 33.50 8.68
CA THR A 800 -45.21 34.16 7.91
C THR A 800 -45.54 33.41 6.62
N ALA A 801 -44.78 32.37 6.26
CA ALA A 801 -45.08 31.50 5.12
C ALA A 801 -46.42 30.77 5.31
N ALA A 802 -47.10 30.44 4.21
CA ALA A 802 -48.36 29.70 4.25
C ALA A 802 -48.19 28.24 4.73
N SER A 803 -46.97 27.68 4.65
CA SER A 803 -46.60 26.34 5.14
C SER A 803 -45.11 26.33 5.49
N PRO A 804 -44.71 26.88 6.65
CA PRO A 804 -43.32 26.95 7.08
C PRO A 804 -42.67 25.57 7.28
N LEU A 805 -43.46 24.51 7.44
CA LEU A 805 -42.98 23.12 7.46
C LEU A 805 -43.82 22.26 6.50
N SER A 806 -43.15 21.50 5.63
CA SER A 806 -43.79 20.56 4.71
C SER A 806 -43.14 19.18 4.77
N VAL A 807 -43.94 18.14 4.55
CA VAL A 807 -43.49 16.75 4.48
C VAL A 807 -43.80 16.18 3.10
N THR A 808 -42.80 15.64 2.43
CA THR A 808 -42.88 15.06 1.08
C THR A 808 -42.23 13.68 1.01
N GLY A 809 -42.33 13.03 -0.14
CA GLY A 809 -41.78 11.69 -0.38
C GLY A 809 -42.77 10.58 -0.03
N ASN A 810 -42.31 9.33 -0.11
CA ASN A 810 -43.12 8.12 0.09
C ASN A 810 -42.83 7.39 1.41
N GLY A 811 -42.04 8.01 2.30
CA GLY A 811 -41.74 7.52 3.64
C GLY A 811 -42.65 8.17 4.71
N LYS A 812 -42.13 8.29 5.93
CA LYS A 812 -42.89 8.83 7.06
C LYS A 812 -42.08 9.76 7.96
N VAL A 813 -42.72 10.80 8.48
CA VAL A 813 -42.19 11.66 9.55
C VAL A 813 -42.92 11.35 10.85
N VAL A 814 -42.19 11.04 11.92
CA VAL A 814 -42.70 10.69 13.25
C VAL A 814 -42.40 11.83 14.22
N LEU A 815 -43.44 12.46 14.77
CA LEU A 815 -43.32 13.38 15.89
C LEU A 815 -43.41 12.59 17.20
N ALA A 816 -42.39 12.68 18.05
CA ALA A 816 -42.34 11.96 19.33
C ALA A 816 -41.97 12.86 20.52
N ALA A 817 -42.53 12.54 21.69
CA ALA A 817 -42.23 13.25 22.95
C ALA A 817 -40.94 12.74 23.59
N LEU A 818 -40.27 13.60 24.37
CA LEU A 818 -39.05 13.26 25.10
C LEU A 818 -39.36 12.46 26.38
N PRO A 819 -38.51 11.47 26.77
CA PRO A 819 -38.75 10.62 27.94
C PRO A 819 -38.78 11.36 29.30
N ALA A 820 -38.14 12.52 29.39
CA ALA A 820 -37.87 13.20 30.68
C ALA A 820 -38.78 14.40 30.99
N ASN A 821 -39.42 15.02 29.99
CA ASN A 821 -40.28 16.19 30.18
C ASN A 821 -41.66 15.92 29.55
N ASN A 822 -42.66 15.73 30.41
CA ASN A 822 -43.99 15.21 30.07
C ASN A 822 -44.92 16.17 29.30
N ASN A 823 -44.45 17.22 28.64
CA ASN A 823 -45.17 18.14 27.73
C ASN A 823 -44.05 18.84 26.92
N THR A 824 -43.98 19.03 25.60
CA THR A 824 -44.93 19.56 24.60
C THR A 824 -44.11 19.67 23.27
N ASN A 825 -44.54 19.17 22.10
CA ASN A 825 -43.98 19.62 20.80
C ASN A 825 -44.97 20.61 20.17
N ILE A 826 -44.81 21.93 20.39
CA ILE A 826 -45.80 22.93 19.96
C ILE A 826 -45.53 23.39 18.52
N VAL A 827 -46.21 22.78 17.55
CA VAL A 827 -46.23 23.27 16.15
C VAL A 827 -47.05 24.55 16.08
N ASN A 828 -46.39 25.69 16.21
CA ASN A 828 -47.02 27.01 16.11
C ASN A 828 -46.92 27.54 14.67
N GLY A 829 -47.72 27.01 13.74
CA GLY A 829 -47.71 27.36 12.31
C GLY A 829 -48.45 26.35 11.43
N ALA A 830 -48.62 26.63 10.13
CA ALA A 830 -49.22 25.68 9.19
C ALA A 830 -48.22 24.59 8.77
N LEU A 831 -48.67 23.34 8.72
CA LEU A 831 -47.89 22.19 8.26
C LEU A 831 -48.59 21.57 7.05
N SER A 832 -47.88 21.30 5.97
CA SER A 832 -48.43 20.59 4.81
C SER A 832 -47.86 19.17 4.68
N VAL A 833 -48.72 18.20 4.35
CA VAL A 833 -48.34 16.81 4.05
C VAL A 833 -48.72 16.50 2.61
N ALA A 834 -47.72 16.23 1.77
CA ALA A 834 -47.90 15.95 0.36
C ALA A 834 -48.45 14.54 0.08
N ALA A 835 -48.89 14.31 -1.16
CA ALA A 835 -49.40 13.01 -1.60
C ALA A 835 -48.35 11.91 -1.41
N GLY A 836 -48.76 10.75 -0.88
CA GLY A 836 -47.87 9.61 -0.63
C GLY A 836 -47.05 9.69 0.66
N ALA A 837 -46.98 10.86 1.30
CA ALA A 837 -46.25 11.03 2.55
C ALA A 837 -47.12 10.70 3.78
N THR A 838 -46.47 10.25 4.86
CA THR A 838 -47.13 9.98 6.15
C THR A 838 -46.58 10.87 7.26
N LEU A 839 -47.46 11.54 8.00
CA LEU A 839 -47.14 12.19 9.27
C LEU A 839 -47.70 11.36 10.42
N GLU A 840 -46.84 10.86 11.31
CA GLU A 840 -47.19 10.07 12.48
C GLU A 840 -46.98 10.87 13.77
N ILE A 841 -48.03 11.04 14.56
CA ILE A 841 -47.98 11.74 15.86
C ILE A 841 -48.01 10.67 16.96
N LYS A 842 -46.98 10.61 17.81
CA LYS A 842 -46.94 9.69 18.95
C LYS A 842 -47.65 10.26 20.18
N SER A 843 -47.95 9.41 21.15
CA SER A 843 -48.56 9.81 22.43
C SER A 843 -47.71 10.84 23.17
N GLY A 844 -48.34 11.87 23.75
CA GLY A 844 -47.67 12.92 24.53
C GLY A 844 -47.16 14.13 23.73
N VAL A 845 -47.45 14.21 22.42
CA VAL A 845 -46.95 15.26 21.50
C VAL A 845 -47.92 16.43 21.35
N ASP A 846 -47.67 17.50 22.11
CA ASP A 846 -48.31 18.83 22.22
C ASP A 846 -48.78 19.64 20.97
N VAL A 847 -49.72 19.25 20.10
CA VAL A 847 -50.10 20.11 18.93
C VAL A 847 -50.99 21.29 19.37
N ALA A 848 -50.40 22.27 20.07
CA ALA A 848 -51.08 23.47 20.54
C ALA A 848 -50.79 24.69 19.64
N GLY A 849 -51.81 25.48 19.30
CA GLY A 849 -51.65 26.77 18.60
C GLY A 849 -52.74 27.07 17.57
N THR A 850 -52.55 28.15 16.80
CA THR A 850 -53.39 28.53 15.64
C THR A 850 -53.03 27.78 14.36
N GLY A 851 -52.04 26.89 14.41
CA GLY A 851 -51.51 26.16 13.26
C GLY A 851 -52.47 25.07 12.73
N THR A 852 -52.56 24.92 11.41
CA THR A 852 -53.40 23.91 10.73
C THR A 852 -52.52 22.86 10.04
N ILE A 853 -52.91 21.58 10.09
CA ILE A 853 -52.31 20.53 9.26
C ILE A 853 -53.12 20.42 7.96
N SER A 854 -52.50 20.74 6.83
CA SER A 854 -53.11 20.61 5.51
C SER A 854 -52.68 19.30 4.86
N LEU A 855 -53.64 18.45 4.49
CA LEU A 855 -53.37 17.17 3.85
C LEU A 855 -53.69 17.25 2.35
N ALA A 856 -52.76 16.78 1.51
CA ALA A 856 -53.01 16.56 0.09
C ALA A 856 -53.77 15.24 -0.15
N ALA A 857 -54.37 15.08 -1.34
CA ALA A 857 -54.93 13.81 -1.76
C ALA A 857 -53.87 12.70 -1.70
N GLY A 858 -54.17 11.56 -1.09
CA GLY A 858 -53.24 10.45 -0.88
C GLY A 858 -52.24 10.63 0.27
N ALA A 859 -52.30 11.72 1.04
CA ALA A 859 -51.52 11.88 2.27
C ALA A 859 -52.12 11.08 3.44
N THR A 860 -51.28 10.71 4.42
CA THR A 860 -51.72 10.02 5.64
C THR A 860 -51.32 10.77 6.91
N LEU A 861 -52.28 11.01 7.82
CA LEU A 861 -52.05 11.47 9.19
C LEU A 861 -52.33 10.31 10.16
N ALA A 862 -51.30 9.78 10.81
CA ALA A 862 -51.40 8.71 11.79
C ALA A 862 -51.39 9.26 13.23
N LEU A 863 -52.36 8.83 14.04
CA LEU A 863 -52.61 9.31 15.40
C LEU A 863 -52.60 8.14 16.39
N PRO A 864 -52.17 8.31 17.65
CA PRO A 864 -52.02 7.21 18.60
C PRO A 864 -53.35 6.91 19.31
N ALA A 865 -53.71 5.63 19.45
CA ALA A 865 -54.93 5.23 20.15
C ALA A 865 -54.78 5.22 21.68
N ASN A 866 -53.56 4.99 22.19
CA ASN A 866 -53.25 4.91 23.62
C ASN A 866 -52.71 6.24 24.12
N ALA A 867 -53.61 7.12 24.55
CA ALA A 867 -53.24 8.15 25.51
C ALA A 867 -53.46 7.58 26.91
N ASP A 868 -52.38 7.19 27.57
CA ASP A 868 -52.39 6.60 28.93
C ASP A 868 -52.51 7.66 30.05
N ARG A 869 -52.92 8.88 29.73
CA ARG A 869 -53.13 9.94 30.72
C ARG A 869 -54.49 10.60 30.55
N THR A 870 -55.15 10.83 31.67
CA THR A 870 -56.36 11.66 31.78
C THR A 870 -56.08 13.05 31.23
N PHE A 871 -56.48 13.32 29.99
CA PHE A 871 -56.49 14.67 29.43
C PHE A 871 -57.50 15.52 30.22
N THR A 872 -57.03 16.59 30.85
CA THR A 872 -57.89 17.60 31.49
C THR A 872 -58.49 18.60 30.48
N THR A 873 -57.99 18.60 29.24
CA THR A 873 -58.44 19.44 28.12
C THR A 873 -58.41 18.64 26.81
N PRO A 874 -59.47 18.68 25.98
CA PRO A 874 -59.46 17.99 24.69
C PRO A 874 -58.36 18.57 23.80
N TYR A 875 -57.52 17.69 23.25
CA TYR A 875 -56.66 18.07 22.13
C TYR A 875 -57.52 18.47 20.95
N ILE A 876 -57.22 19.60 20.34
CA ILE A 876 -57.82 20.04 19.08
C ILE A 876 -56.70 20.08 18.05
N VAL A 877 -56.72 19.16 17.09
CA VAL A 877 -55.86 19.23 15.91
C VAL A 877 -56.72 19.75 14.76
N PRO A 878 -56.56 21.00 14.32
CA PRO A 878 -57.28 21.49 13.15
C PRO A 878 -56.59 20.96 11.88
N VAL A 879 -57.32 20.18 11.11
CA VAL A 879 -56.86 19.56 9.87
C VAL A 879 -57.67 20.12 8.71
N THR A 880 -57.00 20.58 7.66
CA THR A 880 -57.63 20.99 6.40
C THR A 880 -57.56 19.82 5.42
N LEU A 881 -58.71 19.39 4.91
CA LEU A 881 -58.79 18.30 3.93
C LEU A 881 -58.54 18.78 2.50
N PRO A 882 -58.11 17.90 1.58
CA PRO A 882 -57.91 18.27 0.18
C PRO A 882 -59.25 18.61 -0.49
N SER A 883 -59.23 19.57 -1.42
CA SER A 883 -60.40 19.97 -2.21
C SER A 883 -60.88 18.90 -3.21
N ASP A 884 -60.05 17.90 -3.48
CA ASP A 884 -60.25 16.83 -4.46
C ASP A 884 -59.46 15.59 -4.04
N GLY A 885 -60.06 14.40 -4.22
CA GLY A 885 -59.46 13.13 -3.77
C GLY A 885 -59.40 12.97 -2.25
N LYS A 886 -59.00 11.78 -1.77
CA LYS A 886 -59.09 11.43 -0.33
C LYS A 886 -57.75 11.56 0.38
N ALA A 887 -57.73 12.19 1.55
CA ALA A 887 -56.66 12.04 2.55
C ALA A 887 -57.05 10.99 3.59
N THR A 888 -56.05 10.34 4.21
CA THR A 888 -56.27 9.29 5.22
C THR A 888 -55.95 9.80 6.61
N ILE A 889 -56.88 9.64 7.56
CA ILE A 889 -56.60 9.73 8.99
C ILE A 889 -56.54 8.31 9.55
N ARG A 890 -55.36 7.88 10.00
CA ARG A 890 -55.12 6.55 10.56
C ARG A 890 -55.04 6.63 12.09
N ILE A 891 -55.69 5.70 12.79
CA ILE A 891 -55.64 5.61 14.26
C ILE A 891 -54.91 4.31 14.65
N ASP A 892 -53.72 4.46 15.25
CA ASP A 892 -52.80 3.36 15.55
C ASP A 892 -52.95 2.90 17.01
N GLY A 893 -53.55 1.72 17.22
CA GLY A 893 -53.73 1.09 18.55
C GLY A 893 -52.77 -0.07 18.83
N ARG A 894 -52.96 -0.71 20.00
CA ARG A 894 -52.22 -1.94 20.34
C ARG A 894 -52.69 -3.04 19.38
N ARG A 895 -51.82 -3.48 18.46
CA ARG A 895 -52.12 -4.52 17.47
C ARG A 895 -52.77 -5.73 18.14
N LEU A 896 -53.98 -6.10 17.72
CA LEU A 896 -54.50 -7.45 17.90
C LEU A 896 -53.80 -8.35 16.86
N GLU A 897 -53.50 -9.61 17.19
CA GLU A 897 -52.75 -10.52 16.30
C GLU A 897 -53.41 -10.65 14.91
N GLY A 898 -52.76 -10.12 13.87
CA GLY A 898 -53.20 -10.13 12.47
C GLY A 898 -52.89 -8.81 11.73
N ASP A 899 -51.97 -8.83 10.75
CA ASP A 899 -51.39 -7.66 10.06
C ASP A 899 -52.31 -7.00 8.99
N VAL A 900 -53.53 -6.56 9.32
CA VAL A 900 -54.38 -5.82 8.35
C VAL A 900 -55.03 -4.60 9.01
N ASP A 901 -54.84 -3.43 8.41
CA ASP A 901 -55.59 -2.21 8.77
C ASP A 901 -57.08 -2.39 8.46
N HIS A 902 -57.96 -2.03 9.40
CA HIS A 902 -59.40 -2.10 9.20
C HIS A 902 -59.98 -0.69 8.97
N VAL A 903 -61.03 -0.59 8.15
CA VAL A 903 -61.86 0.62 8.09
C VAL A 903 -62.61 0.72 9.43
N LEU A 904 -62.27 1.73 10.24
CA LEU A 904 -62.80 1.88 11.60
C LEU A 904 -64.23 2.44 11.63
N LEU A 905 -64.67 3.09 10.56
CA LEU A 905 -65.99 3.71 10.45
C LEU A 905 -66.62 3.38 9.09
N ASN A 906 -67.80 2.75 9.10
CA ASN A 906 -68.52 2.37 7.89
C ASN A 906 -69.23 3.54 7.18
N SER A 907 -69.24 4.75 7.76
CA SER A 907 -69.87 5.92 7.17
C SER A 907 -69.18 7.21 7.63
N VAL A 908 -68.56 7.92 6.69
CA VAL A 908 -68.17 9.33 6.83
C VAL A 908 -69.42 10.18 6.52
N PRO A 909 -69.66 11.30 7.23
CA PRO A 909 -70.84 12.13 6.96
C PRO A 909 -70.89 12.69 5.52
N GLU A 910 -72.11 12.86 5.01
CA GLU A 910 -72.41 13.37 3.66
C GLU A 910 -71.72 14.71 3.38
N GLY A 911 -70.96 14.75 2.29
CA GLY A 911 -70.14 15.90 1.84
C GLY A 911 -68.65 15.79 2.15
N TYR A 912 -68.21 14.73 2.84
CA TYR A 912 -66.79 14.50 3.17
C TYR A 912 -66.25 13.16 2.62
N GLU A 913 -67.09 12.32 2.03
CA GLU A 913 -66.72 10.97 1.58
C GLU A 913 -65.67 10.95 0.47
N ASP A 914 -65.63 12.00 -0.36
CA ASP A 914 -64.67 12.15 -1.44
C ASP A 914 -63.35 12.78 -0.99
N HIS A 915 -63.28 13.25 0.27
CA HIS A 915 -62.14 14.01 0.82
C HIS A 915 -61.43 13.30 1.98
N LEU A 916 -62.12 12.36 2.67
CA LEU A 916 -61.62 11.72 3.89
C LEU A 916 -61.79 10.20 3.87
N MET A 917 -60.75 9.51 4.30
CA MET A 917 -60.79 8.11 4.74
C MET A 917 -60.32 8.02 6.20
N VAL A 918 -61.04 7.26 7.04
CA VAL A 918 -60.62 6.97 8.42
C VAL A 918 -60.31 5.47 8.55
N ALA A 919 -59.07 5.15 8.87
CA ALA A 919 -58.57 3.78 8.97
C ALA A 919 -57.89 3.53 10.32
N GLY A 920 -57.65 2.29 10.71
CA GLY A 920 -56.80 1.98 11.86
C GLY A 920 -56.91 0.56 12.38
N THR A 921 -56.22 0.31 13.49
CA THR A 921 -56.18 -1.01 14.15
C THR A 921 -57.15 -1.05 15.32
N ALA A 922 -57.80 -2.21 15.52
CA ALA A 922 -58.88 -2.37 16.51
C ALA A 922 -58.42 -1.96 17.93
N ILE A 923 -59.15 -1.01 18.53
CA ILE A 923 -58.86 -0.48 19.86
C ILE A 923 -59.76 -1.21 20.86
N ALA A 924 -59.18 -2.02 21.75
CA ALA A 924 -59.95 -2.62 22.84
C ALA A 924 -60.60 -1.49 23.68
N GLU A 925 -61.93 -1.56 23.86
CA GLU A 925 -62.71 -0.72 24.78
C GLU A 925 -62.86 0.78 24.43
N ARG A 926 -62.44 1.25 23.25
CA ARG A 926 -62.65 2.65 22.80
C ARG A 926 -63.56 2.74 21.58
N ARG A 927 -64.40 3.78 21.51
CA ARG A 927 -65.27 4.07 20.36
C ARG A 927 -64.74 5.26 19.58
N VAL A 928 -64.58 5.11 18.26
CA VAL A 928 -64.32 6.23 17.36
C VAL A 928 -65.67 6.73 16.81
N SER A 929 -65.89 8.04 16.77
CA SER A 929 -67.10 8.62 16.18
C SER A 929 -66.76 9.89 15.38
N LEU A 930 -67.50 10.11 14.29
CA LEU A 930 -67.48 11.35 13.51
C LEU A 930 -68.78 12.11 13.75
N LYS A 931 -68.68 13.39 14.11
CA LYS A 931 -69.84 14.26 14.32
C LYS A 931 -69.65 15.60 13.63
N ALA A 932 -70.59 15.99 12.78
CA ALA A 932 -70.62 17.35 12.23
C ALA A 932 -71.12 18.33 13.30
N VAL A 933 -70.39 19.41 13.54
CA VAL A 933 -70.74 20.48 14.48
C VAL A 933 -70.36 21.82 13.85
N GLU A 934 -71.33 22.70 13.63
CA GLU A 934 -71.12 24.10 13.17
C GLU A 934 -70.20 24.25 11.94
N GLY A 935 -70.44 23.44 10.89
CA GLY A 935 -69.65 23.50 9.64
C GLY A 935 -68.25 22.91 9.74
N LYS A 936 -67.96 22.13 10.79
CA LYS A 936 -66.72 21.39 10.98
C LYS A 936 -67.04 19.92 11.27
N LEU A 937 -66.16 19.01 10.86
CA LEU A 937 -66.30 17.60 11.14
C LEU A 937 -65.38 17.21 12.32
N MET A 938 -65.95 16.69 13.40
CA MET A 938 -65.22 16.33 14.62
C MET A 938 -65.02 14.81 14.68
N LEU A 939 -63.77 14.34 14.71
CA LEU A 939 -63.42 12.95 15.01
C LEU A 939 -63.12 12.81 16.51
N ASN A 940 -63.95 12.07 17.24
CA ASN A 940 -63.82 11.82 18.68
C ASN A 940 -63.46 10.37 18.97
N ILE A 941 -62.58 10.16 19.95
CA ILE A 941 -62.21 8.84 20.47
C ILE A 941 -62.66 8.72 21.93
N GLU A 942 -63.77 8.04 22.22
CA GLU A 942 -64.39 7.91 23.55
C GLU A 942 -63.84 6.73 24.37
N PRO A 943 -63.92 6.75 25.73
CA PRO A 943 -64.62 7.72 26.60
C PRO A 943 -63.79 8.94 27.05
N LYS A 944 -62.49 9.01 26.73
CA LYS A 944 -61.61 10.15 27.09
C LYS A 944 -60.47 10.33 26.07
N GLY A 945 -60.76 10.79 24.86
CA GLY A 945 -59.76 10.84 23.80
C GLY A 945 -59.90 12.00 22.82
N LEU A 946 -58.78 12.21 22.13
CA LEU A 946 -58.48 13.17 21.06
C LEU A 946 -59.71 13.64 20.25
N THR A 947 -59.82 14.96 20.05
CA THR A 947 -60.78 15.59 19.12
C THR A 947 -60.02 16.16 17.93
N VAL A 948 -60.20 15.61 16.74
CA VAL A 948 -59.67 16.22 15.51
C VAL A 948 -60.77 17.08 14.90
N ILE A 949 -60.46 18.36 14.63
CA ILE A 949 -61.38 19.28 13.96
C ILE A 949 -60.99 19.34 12.48
N LEU A 950 -61.82 18.76 11.63
CA LEU A 950 -61.64 18.74 10.19
C LEU A 950 -62.36 19.96 9.59
N LYS A 951 -61.61 20.76 8.84
CA LYS A 951 -62.07 21.94 8.10
C LYS A 951 -62.12 21.64 6.62
#